data_AF-A0A9P0BV59-F1
#
_entry.id   AF-A0A9P0BV59-F1
#
_cell.length_a   1.000
_cell.length_b   1.000
_cell.length_c   1.000
_cell.angle_alpha   90.00
_cell.angle_beta   90.00
_cell.angle_gamma   90.00
#
_symmetry.space_group_name_H-M   'P 1'
#
loop_
_entity.id
_entity.type
_entity.pdbx_description
1 polymer ?
#
loop_
_entity_poly.entity_id
_entity_poly.type
_entity_poly.pdbx_seq_one_letter_code
_entity_poly.pdbx_strand_id
1 'polypeptide(L)'
;MDPDDEETFGAAMIIGSETTEAEKEYEKVLEQLRESEGLKFISDVYTKLYDSYFKFKEDNLTLMDEKEALRNKLRRFDDTVTDYLAELADNRTVIEKQRADIDEARALADAMHARELTSVESLETMKKQVTRLEKELDARKRAGDEDTGATSAVKEKEKFEKEKARLQGELDSLKVRLANSVQYCEEMEVKVQGADQNICKLTEQLEDADNNAVRQNRLVEHLRNETVGLKMEVDSKGHLIASLHEKIAKNEKTIERRDKQLHLIQSKLDAAQAEQEASFNKVAQLREHLDSVNAELDKAKVQLSNTAKDLKNSLDDGTKLRNEVTKLGKQIHHHVKKYIILEQNKVSVEAERERLRQQVTVMERDLMLGKRQAEFDKRDIENLKREKDILTKNLQKIQNEALENLTMLELQEARRKQLEHELEINASQINKQRLIIRTFEKDKDRMLEETIALNEKVDEIQEEVRLRTADILDLKKALREETIKSRKLSVALDACRAERNMLHKNYTEALDEIQDLKQKLKMLAYQIEQLKEDISGKEAGLKSCEGFLGKCNKRNEQLRMEIQSGHAKLSEARADIAALRQEEARLNRIVQEGDAARAKLAKELEGLMNERDVVGAQLVRRNDEISLLYEKIRILEVTLQRGERQYEQRVEDIRLLRLEIIRLRKEKNLLSKGIENMTDLRLEVFNLERELGRERLRVRALEEALETPLNVHRWRKLQGTDPESVRLTQKLRLTQKKVLAQSEMLVLKDRELKETRNLYTAVKDMLALQPSPEIQQTLNRTQRALSQRTTKMKCLIAELSMREKQVTDLRLELDRVNSDLQSFKQKYYELKRALDAEEARRLKVVTPGSPNSQKPQ
;
A
#
# COMPACT_ATOMS: atom_id res chain seq x y z
N MET A 1 29.70 -4.81 -37.30
CA MET A 1 30.33 -3.62 -36.70
C MET A 1 30.70 -2.74 -37.86
N ASP A 2 29.74 -1.91 -38.23
CA ASP A 2 29.93 -0.85 -39.22
C ASP A 2 30.37 0.41 -38.46
N PRO A 3 31.08 1.37 -39.09
CA PRO A 3 31.67 2.51 -38.37
C PRO A 3 30.65 3.58 -37.93
N ASP A 4 29.43 3.54 -38.47
CA ASP A 4 28.51 4.68 -38.49
C ASP A 4 27.81 4.97 -37.13
N ASP A 5 27.93 4.09 -36.13
CA ASP A 5 27.31 4.29 -34.80
C ASP A 5 27.98 5.43 -33.97
N GLU A 6 29.23 5.83 -34.28
CA GLU A 6 29.96 6.85 -33.50
C GLU A 6 29.37 8.27 -33.62
N GLU A 7 28.67 8.61 -34.70
CA GLU A 7 28.03 9.94 -34.83
C GLU A 7 26.98 10.21 -33.74
N THR A 8 26.39 9.16 -33.15
CA THR A 8 25.35 9.31 -32.11
C THR A 8 25.88 9.92 -30.80
N PHE A 9 27.19 9.88 -30.54
CA PHE A 9 27.78 10.51 -29.35
C PHE A 9 27.92 12.04 -29.48
N GLY A 10 27.98 12.57 -30.70
CA GLY A 10 28.03 14.02 -30.96
C GLY A 10 26.78 14.77 -30.48
N ALA A 11 25.61 14.12 -30.53
CA ALA A 11 24.35 14.70 -30.08
C ALA A 11 24.34 15.09 -28.59
N ALA A 12 25.09 14.37 -27.74
CA ALA A 12 25.18 14.67 -26.31
C ALA A 12 25.89 16.01 -26.04
N MET A 13 26.89 16.39 -26.85
CA MET A 13 27.52 17.71 -26.76
C MET A 13 26.58 18.83 -27.25
N ILE A 14 25.81 18.58 -28.32
CA ILE A 14 24.89 19.57 -28.90
C ILE A 14 23.79 19.96 -27.90
N ILE A 15 23.20 18.97 -27.22
CA ILE A 15 22.21 19.15 -26.13
C ILE A 15 22.81 19.92 -24.92
N GLY A 16 24.14 19.93 -24.78
CA GLY A 16 24.86 20.79 -23.84
C GLY A 16 24.83 22.26 -24.27
N SER A 17 25.28 22.55 -25.51
CA SER A 17 25.31 23.91 -26.06
C SER A 17 23.93 24.57 -26.10
N GLU A 18 22.89 23.86 -26.54
CA GLU A 18 21.51 24.38 -26.67
C GLU A 18 20.96 24.92 -25.34
N THR A 19 21.26 24.28 -24.20
CA THR A 19 20.89 24.83 -22.88
C THR A 19 21.53 26.18 -22.62
N THR A 20 22.80 26.34 -22.92
CA THR A 20 23.51 27.59 -22.64
C THR A 20 23.08 28.73 -23.58
N GLU A 21 22.36 28.45 -24.67
CA GLU A 21 21.69 29.48 -25.47
C GLU A 21 20.28 29.75 -24.93
N ALA A 22 19.50 28.71 -24.62
CA ALA A 22 18.20 28.85 -23.98
C ALA A 22 18.24 29.60 -22.63
N GLU A 23 19.27 29.40 -21.82
CA GLU A 23 19.53 30.15 -20.58
C GLU A 23 19.73 31.65 -20.87
N LYS A 24 20.53 31.99 -21.88
CA LYS A 24 20.82 33.39 -22.27
C LYS A 24 19.63 34.07 -22.94
N GLU A 25 18.80 33.34 -23.67
CA GLU A 25 17.55 33.88 -24.22
C GLU A 25 16.49 34.05 -23.13
N TYR A 26 16.40 33.10 -22.18
CA TYR A 26 15.54 33.21 -21.01
C TYR A 26 15.86 34.44 -20.18
N GLU A 27 17.12 34.67 -19.80
CA GLU A 27 17.53 35.87 -19.06
C GLU A 27 17.19 37.17 -19.82
N LYS A 28 17.53 37.27 -21.11
CA LYS A 28 17.23 38.46 -21.93
C LYS A 28 15.73 38.76 -22.02
N VAL A 29 14.90 37.75 -22.28
CA VAL A 29 13.44 37.94 -22.40
C VAL A 29 12.84 38.28 -21.05
N LEU A 30 13.33 37.69 -19.96
CA LEU A 30 12.85 37.95 -18.61
C LEU A 30 13.26 39.35 -18.12
N GLU A 31 14.43 39.84 -18.50
CA GLU A 31 14.87 41.22 -18.25
C GLU A 31 13.97 42.24 -19.00
N GLN A 32 13.71 42.01 -20.29
CA GLN A 32 12.78 42.83 -21.09
C GLN A 32 11.34 42.81 -20.52
N LEU A 33 10.87 41.67 -20.00
CA LEU A 33 9.57 41.55 -19.34
C LEU A 33 9.49 42.28 -17.98
N ARG A 34 10.64 42.57 -17.34
CA ARG A 34 10.71 43.31 -16.07
C ARG A 34 10.75 44.82 -16.23
N GLU A 35 11.30 45.33 -17.34
CA GLU A 35 11.33 46.78 -17.63
C GLU A 35 9.91 47.38 -17.83
N SER A 36 8.95 46.57 -18.28
CA SER A 36 7.56 47.00 -18.48
C SER A 36 6.65 46.63 -17.32
N GLU A 37 6.13 47.63 -16.60
CA GLU A 37 5.28 47.40 -15.42
C GLU A 37 4.03 46.56 -15.69
N GLY A 38 3.48 46.63 -16.90
CA GLY A 38 2.31 45.85 -17.32
C GLY A 38 2.59 44.38 -17.63
N LEU A 39 3.87 43.97 -17.77
CA LEU A 39 4.26 42.62 -18.21
C LEU A 39 4.77 41.72 -17.07
N LYS A 40 4.85 42.24 -15.83
CA LYS A 40 5.34 41.49 -14.65
C LYS A 40 4.62 40.14 -14.44
N PHE A 41 3.31 40.06 -14.68
CA PHE A 41 2.55 38.78 -14.61
C PHE A 41 2.99 37.76 -15.66
N ILE A 42 3.42 38.21 -16.85
CA ILE A 42 3.93 37.33 -17.91
C ILE A 42 5.34 36.83 -17.57
N SER A 43 6.16 37.63 -16.86
CA SER A 43 7.44 37.16 -16.30
C SER A 43 7.23 35.95 -15.39
N ASP A 44 6.25 35.97 -14.47
CA ASP A 44 5.98 34.83 -13.57
C ASP A 44 5.52 33.56 -14.31
N VAL A 45 4.82 33.71 -15.44
CA VAL A 45 4.39 32.58 -16.29
C VAL A 45 5.58 32.05 -17.10
N TYR A 46 6.42 32.93 -17.63
CA TYR A 46 7.63 32.57 -18.38
C TYR A 46 8.64 31.82 -17.50
N THR A 47 8.87 32.29 -16.26
CA THR A 47 9.66 31.59 -15.23
C THR A 47 9.17 30.15 -15.03
N LYS A 48 7.87 29.97 -14.77
CA LYS A 48 7.29 28.63 -14.51
C LYS A 48 7.35 27.71 -15.73
N LEU A 49 7.26 28.26 -16.94
CA LEU A 49 7.42 27.50 -18.18
C LEU A 49 8.87 27.03 -18.35
N TYR A 50 9.83 27.90 -18.02
CA TYR A 50 11.26 27.59 -18.04
C TYR A 50 11.66 26.57 -16.97
N ASP A 51 11.21 26.74 -15.72
CA ASP A 51 11.39 25.76 -14.64
C ASP A 51 10.86 24.38 -15.04
N SER A 52 9.70 24.34 -15.72
CA SER A 52 9.09 23.11 -16.21
C SER A 52 9.92 22.47 -17.33
N TYR A 53 10.43 23.27 -18.28
CA TYR A 53 11.34 22.80 -19.33
C TYR A 53 12.63 22.22 -18.74
N PHE A 54 13.26 22.93 -17.79
CA PHE A 54 14.51 22.50 -17.18
C PHE A 54 14.32 21.18 -16.40
N LYS A 55 13.22 21.06 -15.67
CA LYS A 55 12.85 19.80 -15.00
C LYS A 55 12.60 18.67 -16.00
N PHE A 56 11.85 18.89 -17.08
CA PHE A 56 11.66 17.86 -18.10
C PHE A 56 12.98 17.48 -18.79
N LYS A 57 13.97 18.38 -18.89
CA LYS A 57 15.32 18.05 -19.35
C LYS A 57 16.04 17.13 -18.36
N GLU A 58 15.99 17.42 -17.07
CA GLU A 58 16.59 16.61 -16.00
C GLU A 58 15.96 15.21 -15.94
N ASP A 59 14.62 15.12 -15.96
CA ASP A 59 13.87 13.86 -16.05
C ASP A 59 14.31 13.04 -17.30
N ASN A 60 14.45 13.68 -18.47
CA ASN A 60 14.86 13.03 -19.72
C ASN A 60 16.34 12.58 -19.71
N LEU A 61 17.22 13.31 -19.00
CA LEU A 61 18.61 12.91 -18.77
C LEU A 61 18.68 11.61 -17.95
N THR A 62 17.95 11.53 -16.84
CA THR A 62 17.91 10.30 -16.03
C THR A 62 17.32 9.10 -16.78
N LEU A 63 16.32 9.31 -17.63
CA LEU A 63 15.76 8.27 -18.51
C LEU A 63 16.76 7.78 -19.57
N MET A 64 17.68 8.64 -20.03
CA MET A 64 18.75 8.25 -20.95
C MET A 64 19.85 7.44 -20.22
N ASP A 65 20.21 7.84 -19.00
CA ASP A 65 21.12 7.07 -18.14
C ASP A 65 20.55 5.68 -17.80
N GLU A 66 19.26 5.58 -17.46
CA GLU A 66 18.58 4.29 -17.23
C GLU A 66 18.57 3.41 -18.49
N LYS A 67 18.32 4.01 -19.66
CA LYS A 67 18.36 3.33 -20.97
C LYS A 67 19.75 2.80 -21.31
N GLU A 68 20.82 3.53 -21.00
CA GLU A 68 22.19 3.03 -21.14
C GLU A 68 22.52 1.94 -20.13
N ALA A 69 22.11 2.11 -18.86
CA ALA A 69 22.26 1.09 -17.83
C ALA A 69 21.52 -0.22 -18.17
N LEU A 70 20.37 -0.13 -18.85
CA LEU A 70 19.61 -1.28 -19.37
C LEU A 70 20.30 -1.91 -20.59
N ARG A 71 20.78 -1.11 -21.57
CA ARG A 71 21.60 -1.62 -22.69
C ARG A 71 22.86 -2.35 -22.20
N ASN A 72 23.57 -1.79 -21.23
CA ASN A 72 24.77 -2.40 -20.64
C ASN A 72 24.48 -3.66 -19.82
N LYS A 73 23.27 -3.82 -19.27
CA LYS A 73 22.80 -5.09 -18.68
C LYS A 73 22.44 -6.10 -19.76
N LEU A 74 21.74 -5.70 -20.82
CA LEU A 74 21.35 -6.57 -21.92
C LEU A 74 22.58 -7.18 -22.58
N ARG A 75 23.57 -6.35 -22.94
CA ARG A 75 24.83 -6.78 -23.54
C ARG A 75 25.57 -7.83 -22.70
N ARG A 76 25.61 -7.67 -21.37
CA ARG A 76 26.21 -8.68 -20.46
C ARG A 76 25.44 -10.00 -20.45
N PHE A 77 24.12 -9.98 -20.64
CA PHE A 77 23.36 -11.21 -20.82
C PHE A 77 23.65 -11.85 -22.19
N ASP A 78 23.74 -11.05 -23.26
CA ASP A 78 24.15 -11.55 -24.58
C ASP A 78 25.56 -12.18 -24.54
N ASP A 79 26.53 -11.50 -23.90
CA ASP A 79 27.90 -11.98 -23.67
C ASP A 79 27.89 -13.36 -22.96
N THR A 80 27.18 -13.49 -21.83
CA THR A 80 27.08 -14.77 -21.09
C THR A 80 26.32 -15.86 -21.85
N VAL A 81 25.37 -15.51 -22.72
CA VAL A 81 24.72 -16.48 -23.61
C VAL A 81 25.69 -16.99 -24.67
N THR A 82 26.57 -16.13 -25.22
CA THR A 82 27.64 -16.60 -26.12
C THR A 82 28.65 -17.49 -25.42
N ASP A 83 29.03 -17.21 -24.17
CA ASP A 83 29.94 -18.07 -23.39
C ASP A 83 29.34 -19.48 -23.19
N TYR A 84 28.07 -19.59 -22.77
CA TYR A 84 27.40 -20.89 -22.62
C TYR A 84 27.22 -21.62 -23.95
N LEU A 85 27.04 -20.91 -25.07
CA LEU A 85 26.99 -21.53 -26.40
C LEU A 85 28.36 -22.09 -26.82
N ALA A 86 29.46 -21.45 -26.43
CA ALA A 86 30.81 -21.97 -26.63
C ALA A 86 31.07 -23.22 -25.77
N GLU A 87 30.74 -23.19 -24.47
CA GLU A 87 30.84 -24.37 -23.60
C GLU A 87 30.02 -25.56 -24.14
N LEU A 88 28.81 -25.32 -24.65
CA LEU A 88 27.97 -26.36 -25.24
C LEU A 88 28.52 -26.92 -26.57
N ALA A 89 29.31 -26.14 -27.31
CA ALA A 89 30.02 -26.62 -28.49
C ALA A 89 31.21 -27.51 -28.10
N ASP A 90 32.07 -27.05 -27.18
CA ASP A 90 33.24 -27.81 -26.71
C ASP A 90 32.83 -29.14 -26.06
N ASN A 91 31.81 -29.12 -25.19
CA ASN A 91 31.27 -30.33 -24.58
C ASN A 91 30.75 -31.36 -25.60
N ARG A 92 30.20 -30.92 -26.75
CA ARG A 92 29.84 -31.85 -27.84
C ARG A 92 31.06 -32.52 -28.44
N THR A 93 32.15 -31.79 -28.70
CA THR A 93 33.38 -32.39 -29.25
C THR A 93 34.02 -33.41 -28.30
N VAL A 94 33.93 -33.19 -26.98
CA VAL A 94 34.38 -34.14 -25.95
C VAL A 94 33.52 -35.40 -25.95
N ILE A 95 32.19 -35.26 -26.04
CA ILE A 95 31.26 -36.39 -26.11
C ILE A 95 31.45 -37.21 -27.40
N GLU A 96 31.76 -36.57 -28.53
CA GLU A 96 32.04 -37.26 -29.80
C GLU A 96 33.35 -38.04 -29.74
N LYS A 97 34.42 -37.49 -29.15
CA LYS A 97 35.66 -38.25 -28.89
C LYS A 97 35.41 -39.47 -27.99
N GLN A 98 34.77 -39.28 -26.84
CA GLN A 98 34.49 -40.38 -25.91
C GLN A 98 33.64 -41.49 -26.53
N ARG A 99 32.77 -41.17 -27.51
CA ARG A 99 32.04 -42.19 -28.28
C ARG A 99 32.94 -42.97 -29.23
N ALA A 100 33.84 -42.29 -29.94
CA ALA A 100 34.83 -42.96 -30.79
C ALA A 100 35.76 -43.89 -29.98
N ASP A 101 36.26 -43.43 -28.82
CA ASP A 101 37.10 -44.21 -27.91
C ASP A 101 36.39 -45.50 -27.43
N ILE A 102 35.07 -45.42 -27.16
CA ILE A 102 34.24 -46.56 -26.74
C ILE A 102 34.03 -47.56 -27.88
N ASP A 103 33.84 -47.10 -29.12
CA ASP A 103 33.62 -47.98 -30.27
C ASP A 103 34.93 -48.62 -30.77
N GLU A 104 36.07 -47.95 -30.63
CA GLU A 104 37.40 -48.57 -30.82
C GLU A 104 37.69 -49.64 -29.76
N ALA A 105 37.38 -49.38 -28.48
CA ALA A 105 37.53 -50.36 -27.41
C ALA A 105 36.65 -51.61 -27.63
N ARG A 106 35.45 -51.45 -28.21
CA ARG A 106 34.58 -52.58 -28.62
C ARG A 106 35.20 -53.40 -29.75
N ALA A 107 35.67 -52.73 -30.81
CA ALA A 107 36.31 -53.40 -31.93
C ALA A 107 37.57 -54.20 -31.51
N LEU A 108 38.34 -53.69 -30.55
CA LEU A 108 39.46 -54.40 -29.94
C LEU A 108 39.02 -55.63 -29.13
N ALA A 109 37.94 -55.53 -28.35
CA ALA A 109 37.39 -56.66 -27.59
C ALA A 109 36.90 -57.79 -28.51
N ASP A 110 36.12 -57.45 -29.56
CA ASP A 110 35.64 -58.42 -30.55
C ASP A 110 36.80 -59.09 -31.31
N ALA A 111 37.84 -58.31 -31.67
CA ALA A 111 39.04 -58.83 -32.32
C ALA A 111 39.86 -59.77 -31.42
N MET A 112 39.87 -59.57 -30.09
CA MET A 112 40.45 -60.52 -29.15
C MET A 112 39.60 -61.78 -29.01
N HIS A 113 38.28 -61.63 -28.89
CA HIS A 113 37.36 -62.76 -28.71
C HIS A 113 37.34 -63.69 -29.94
N ALA A 114 37.51 -63.14 -31.15
CA ALA A 114 37.67 -63.90 -32.38
C ALA A 114 38.98 -64.71 -32.42
N ARG A 115 40.09 -64.14 -31.94
CA ARG A 115 41.38 -64.85 -31.83
C ARG A 115 41.31 -66.01 -30.84
N GLU A 116 40.64 -65.80 -29.70
CA GLU A 116 40.41 -66.84 -28.70
C GLU A 116 39.54 -67.99 -29.23
N LEU A 117 38.52 -67.69 -30.06
CA LEU A 117 37.76 -68.73 -30.74
C LEU A 117 38.64 -69.62 -31.63
N THR A 118 39.51 -69.02 -32.44
CA THR A 118 40.42 -69.77 -33.33
C THR A 118 41.48 -70.58 -32.57
N SER A 119 41.91 -70.14 -31.37
CA SER A 119 42.85 -70.94 -30.56
C SER A 119 42.16 -72.15 -29.94
N VAL A 120 40.90 -72.02 -29.49
CA VAL A 120 40.09 -73.14 -28.99
C VAL A 120 39.83 -74.19 -30.07
N GLU A 121 39.52 -73.78 -31.31
CA GLU A 121 39.37 -74.70 -32.46
C GLU A 121 40.68 -75.46 -32.77
N SER A 122 41.84 -74.78 -32.67
CA SER A 122 43.15 -75.42 -32.81
C SER A 122 43.41 -76.47 -31.71
N LEU A 123 43.00 -76.20 -30.46
CA LEU A 123 43.14 -77.14 -29.35
C LEU A 123 42.21 -78.36 -29.48
N GLU A 124 40.99 -78.18 -29.99
CA GLU A 124 40.10 -79.31 -30.33
C GLU A 124 40.69 -80.22 -31.41
N THR A 125 41.27 -79.65 -32.47
CA THR A 125 41.85 -80.46 -33.55
C THR A 125 43.10 -81.22 -33.10
N MET A 126 43.92 -80.64 -32.22
CA MET A 126 45.06 -81.34 -31.60
C MET A 126 44.60 -82.48 -30.68
N LYS A 127 43.55 -82.28 -29.85
CA LYS A 127 42.97 -83.36 -29.02
C LYS A 127 42.43 -84.54 -29.85
N LYS A 128 41.90 -84.26 -31.05
CA LYS A 128 41.45 -85.28 -32.03
C LYS A 128 42.60 -86.03 -32.71
N GLN A 129 43.86 -85.55 -32.61
CA GLN A 129 45.05 -86.27 -33.07
C GLN A 129 45.66 -87.16 -31.97
N VAL A 130 45.75 -86.67 -30.72
CA VAL A 130 46.24 -87.47 -29.58
C VAL A 130 45.41 -88.75 -29.41
N THR A 131 44.09 -88.62 -29.39
CA THR A 131 43.12 -89.73 -29.27
C THR A 131 43.07 -90.69 -30.47
N ARG A 132 43.85 -90.42 -31.52
CA ARG A 132 44.10 -91.35 -32.63
C ARG A 132 45.39 -92.15 -32.39
N LEU A 133 46.47 -91.50 -31.97
CA LEU A 133 47.76 -92.15 -31.71
C LEU A 133 47.69 -93.14 -30.53
N GLU A 134 46.92 -92.82 -29.50
CA GLU A 134 46.67 -93.74 -28.37
C GLU A 134 46.05 -95.07 -28.84
N LYS A 135 45.14 -95.02 -29.82
CA LYS A 135 44.49 -96.22 -30.40
C LYS A 135 45.41 -97.04 -31.31
N GLU A 136 46.44 -96.41 -31.87
CA GLU A 136 47.46 -97.10 -32.68
C GLU A 136 48.53 -97.77 -31.79
N LEU A 137 48.70 -97.31 -30.53
CA LEU A 137 49.64 -97.90 -29.56
C LEU A 137 49.12 -99.20 -28.92
N ASP A 138 47.84 -99.25 -28.52
CA ASP A 138 47.22 -100.44 -27.92
C ASP A 138 47.11 -101.61 -28.90
N ALA A 139 47.08 -101.34 -30.21
CA ALA A 139 47.04 -102.35 -31.26
C ALA A 139 48.34 -103.18 -31.38
N ARG A 140 49.45 -102.76 -30.74
CA ARG A 140 50.79 -103.32 -30.97
C ARG A 140 51.36 -104.23 -29.86
N LYS A 141 50.55 -104.65 -28.88
CA LYS A 141 50.99 -105.46 -27.72
C LYS A 141 50.48 -106.92 -27.68
N ARG A 142 50.20 -107.56 -28.81
CA ARG A 142 49.78 -108.99 -28.88
C ARG A 142 50.27 -109.76 -30.14
N ALA A 143 51.54 -110.18 -30.15
CA ALA A 143 52.11 -111.27 -30.96
C ALA A 143 53.55 -111.57 -30.46
N GLY A 144 54.11 -112.78 -30.69
CA GLY A 144 55.43 -113.17 -30.18
C GLY A 144 56.10 -114.32 -30.94
N ASP A 145 57.09 -114.93 -30.27
CA ASP A 145 57.76 -116.23 -30.52
C ASP A 145 58.74 -116.28 -31.74
N GLU A 146 60.05 -116.62 -31.63
CA GLU A 146 60.79 -117.90 -31.38
C GLU A 146 61.44 -118.44 -32.70
N ASP A 147 62.47 -119.30 -32.78
CA ASP A 147 63.70 -119.58 -31.98
C ASP A 147 64.64 -120.59 -32.76
N THR A 148 65.85 -120.89 -32.24
CA THR A 148 66.69 -122.12 -32.41
C THR A 148 67.70 -122.35 -33.57
N GLY A 149 68.89 -122.88 -33.20
CA GLY A 149 69.48 -124.13 -33.76
C GLY A 149 70.81 -124.07 -34.57
N ALA A 150 71.67 -125.10 -34.63
CA ALA A 150 71.89 -126.30 -33.76
C ALA A 150 73.20 -127.11 -34.11
N THR A 151 74.08 -127.41 -33.13
CA THR A 151 75.14 -128.49 -33.14
C THR A 151 76.26 -128.37 -34.24
N SER A 152 77.19 -129.30 -34.58
CA SER A 152 77.64 -130.69 -34.25
C SER A 152 79.05 -130.95 -34.88
N ALA A 153 79.97 -131.89 -34.53
CA ALA A 153 80.33 -132.60 -33.27
C ALA A 153 81.64 -133.46 -33.41
N VAL A 154 82.48 -133.50 -32.35
CA VAL A 154 83.33 -134.64 -31.85
C VAL A 154 84.38 -135.33 -32.78
N LYS A 155 84.70 -134.81 -33.97
CA LYS A 155 85.88 -135.26 -34.77
C LYS A 155 86.91 -134.14 -34.95
N GLU A 156 88.17 -134.21 -34.50
CA GLU A 156 88.94 -135.28 -33.84
C GLU A 156 89.81 -134.65 -32.73
N LYS A 157 90.29 -135.46 -31.76
CA LYS A 157 90.92 -134.98 -30.50
C LYS A 157 92.24 -134.18 -30.67
N GLU A 158 92.83 -134.19 -31.86
CA GLU A 158 94.02 -133.39 -32.21
C GLU A 158 93.68 -132.04 -32.86
N LYS A 159 92.42 -131.81 -33.27
CA LYS A 159 92.00 -130.50 -33.78
C LYS A 159 92.00 -129.44 -32.68
N PHE A 160 91.80 -129.83 -31.43
CA PHE A 160 91.63 -128.90 -30.30
C PHE A 160 92.74 -127.85 -30.14
N GLU A 161 93.99 -128.10 -30.55
CA GLU A 161 95.04 -127.07 -30.50
C GLU A 161 94.92 -126.03 -31.61
N LYS A 162 94.53 -126.43 -32.83
CA LYS A 162 94.22 -125.50 -33.94
C LYS A 162 92.86 -124.83 -33.77
N GLU A 163 91.91 -125.54 -33.18
CA GLU A 163 90.58 -125.04 -32.85
C GLU A 163 90.66 -124.05 -31.69
N LYS A 164 91.55 -124.23 -30.71
CA LYS A 164 91.88 -123.19 -29.71
C LYS A 164 92.35 -121.90 -30.36
N ALA A 165 93.20 -121.97 -31.40
CA ALA A 165 93.62 -120.78 -32.14
C ALA A 165 92.47 -120.14 -32.96
N ARG A 166 91.61 -120.95 -33.60
CA ARG A 166 90.43 -120.45 -34.34
C ARG A 166 89.40 -119.81 -33.41
N LEU A 167 89.09 -120.48 -32.30
CA LEU A 167 88.19 -120.01 -31.24
C LEU A 167 88.75 -118.76 -30.53
N GLN A 168 90.08 -118.61 -30.42
CA GLN A 168 90.68 -117.37 -29.93
C GLN A 168 90.40 -116.21 -30.90
N GLY A 169 90.57 -116.41 -32.21
CA GLY A 169 90.21 -115.41 -33.23
C GLY A 169 88.71 -115.10 -33.28
N GLU A 170 87.85 -116.10 -33.14
CA GLU A 170 86.40 -115.92 -33.03
C GLU A 170 86.02 -115.17 -31.74
N LEU A 171 86.60 -115.53 -30.60
CA LEU A 171 86.45 -114.86 -29.32
C LEU A 171 86.90 -113.39 -29.40
N ASP A 172 88.02 -113.09 -30.05
CA ASP A 172 88.51 -111.73 -30.21
C ASP A 172 87.64 -110.93 -31.20
N SER A 173 87.08 -111.55 -32.24
CA SER A 173 86.05 -110.94 -33.10
C SER A 173 84.73 -110.68 -32.35
N LEU A 174 84.37 -111.57 -31.41
CA LEU A 174 83.21 -111.43 -30.54
C LEU A 174 83.44 -110.37 -29.45
N LYS A 175 84.67 -110.20 -28.94
CA LYS A 175 85.03 -109.07 -28.05
C LYS A 175 84.86 -107.73 -28.76
N VAL A 176 85.31 -107.61 -30.01
CA VAL A 176 85.10 -106.37 -30.81
C VAL A 176 83.61 -106.14 -31.06
N ARG A 177 82.86 -107.18 -31.43
CA ARG A 177 81.40 -107.07 -31.63
C ARG A 177 80.64 -106.74 -30.35
N LEU A 178 81.08 -107.29 -29.21
CA LEU A 178 80.57 -107.00 -27.87
C LEU A 178 80.88 -105.56 -27.47
N ALA A 179 82.13 -105.10 -27.62
CA ALA A 179 82.54 -103.72 -27.33
C ALA A 179 81.72 -102.71 -28.15
N ASN A 180 81.53 -102.95 -29.45
CA ASN A 180 80.67 -102.12 -30.29
C ASN A 180 79.20 -102.13 -29.82
N SER A 181 78.69 -103.27 -29.34
CA SER A 181 77.33 -103.34 -28.78
C SER A 181 77.20 -102.66 -27.42
N VAL A 182 78.23 -102.72 -26.57
CA VAL A 182 78.28 -102.00 -25.29
C VAL A 182 78.33 -100.49 -25.53
N GLN A 183 79.19 -100.02 -26.44
CA GLN A 183 79.24 -98.61 -26.83
C GLN A 183 77.90 -98.13 -27.41
N TYR A 184 77.21 -98.96 -28.20
CA TYR A 184 75.86 -98.63 -28.69
C TYR A 184 74.83 -98.59 -27.56
N CYS A 185 74.91 -99.47 -26.56
CA CYS A 185 74.08 -99.37 -25.35
C CYS A 185 74.38 -98.10 -24.56
N GLU A 186 75.65 -97.76 -24.30
CA GLU A 186 76.06 -96.52 -23.62
C GLU A 186 75.55 -95.27 -24.36
N GLU A 187 75.67 -95.23 -25.69
CA GLU A 187 75.11 -94.17 -26.52
C GLU A 187 73.58 -94.06 -26.43
N MET A 188 72.88 -95.19 -26.29
CA MET A 188 71.43 -95.22 -26.13
C MET A 188 71.00 -94.86 -24.70
N GLU A 189 71.74 -95.25 -23.67
CA GLU A 189 71.53 -94.85 -22.29
C GLU A 189 71.70 -93.33 -22.12
N VAL A 190 72.72 -92.72 -22.74
CA VAL A 190 72.88 -91.26 -22.75
C VAL A 190 71.71 -90.56 -23.47
N LYS A 191 71.20 -91.12 -24.58
CA LYS A 191 70.01 -90.60 -25.28
C LYS A 191 68.73 -90.74 -24.45
N VAL A 192 68.56 -91.84 -23.71
CA VAL A 192 67.44 -92.06 -22.78
C VAL A 192 67.53 -91.09 -21.60
N GLN A 193 68.68 -90.95 -20.94
CA GLN A 193 68.85 -89.96 -19.86
C GLN A 193 68.60 -88.52 -20.35
N GLY A 194 68.99 -88.17 -21.57
CA GLY A 194 68.67 -86.88 -22.19
C GLY A 194 67.19 -86.69 -22.48
N ALA A 195 66.47 -87.75 -22.84
CA ALA A 195 65.02 -87.73 -22.99
C ALA A 195 64.31 -87.61 -21.63
N ASP A 196 64.71 -88.40 -20.63
CA ASP A 196 64.16 -88.36 -19.27
C ASP A 196 64.34 -86.98 -18.63
N GLN A 197 65.52 -86.37 -18.75
CA GLN A 197 65.76 -85.00 -18.27
C GLN A 197 64.88 -83.94 -18.96
N ASN A 198 64.45 -84.17 -20.21
CA ASN A 198 63.54 -83.27 -20.91
C ASN A 198 62.07 -83.58 -20.56
N ILE A 199 61.71 -84.83 -20.31
CA ILE A 199 60.41 -85.23 -19.76
C ILE A 199 60.22 -84.57 -18.39
N CYS A 200 61.19 -84.67 -17.48
CA CYS A 200 61.13 -84.04 -16.15
C CYS A 200 60.86 -82.52 -16.23
N LYS A 201 61.56 -81.79 -17.12
CA LYS A 201 61.34 -80.34 -17.33
C LYS A 201 59.96 -80.04 -17.90
N LEU A 202 59.44 -80.89 -18.80
CA LEU A 202 58.11 -80.73 -19.36
C LEU A 202 57.01 -81.05 -18.35
N THR A 203 57.20 -82.03 -17.46
CA THR A 203 56.29 -82.27 -16.32
C THR A 203 56.32 -81.12 -15.31
N GLU A 204 57.50 -80.58 -15.00
CA GLU A 204 57.65 -79.42 -14.11
C GLU A 204 56.94 -78.17 -14.69
N GLN A 205 57.08 -77.92 -16.00
CA GLN A 205 56.35 -76.86 -16.71
C GLN A 205 54.84 -77.10 -16.80
N LEU A 206 54.39 -78.36 -16.91
CA LEU A 206 52.97 -78.72 -16.88
C LEU A 206 52.37 -78.54 -15.47
N GLU A 207 53.09 -78.92 -14.42
CA GLU A 207 52.67 -78.69 -13.04
C GLU A 207 52.59 -77.19 -12.72
N ASP A 208 53.54 -76.37 -13.18
CA ASP A 208 53.45 -74.91 -13.05
C ASP A 208 52.27 -74.33 -13.86
N ALA A 209 52.00 -74.87 -15.05
CA ALA A 209 50.86 -74.45 -15.87
C ALA A 209 49.51 -74.78 -15.19
N ASP A 210 49.33 -76.01 -14.69
CA ASP A 210 48.13 -76.43 -13.96
C ASP A 210 47.97 -75.66 -12.65
N ASN A 211 49.05 -75.44 -11.88
CA ASN A 211 49.01 -74.62 -10.67
C ASN A 211 48.56 -73.18 -10.97
N ASN A 212 49.02 -72.59 -12.07
CA ASN A 212 48.59 -71.26 -12.49
C ASN A 212 47.14 -71.26 -13.03
N ALA A 213 46.73 -72.28 -13.79
CA ALA A 213 45.34 -72.44 -14.23
C ALA A 213 44.36 -72.61 -13.04
N VAL A 214 44.75 -73.35 -12.00
CA VAL A 214 43.96 -73.48 -10.76
C VAL A 214 43.88 -72.14 -10.00
N ARG A 215 44.96 -71.36 -9.93
CA ARG A 215 44.93 -69.99 -9.36
C ARG A 215 44.01 -69.08 -10.15
N GLN A 216 44.09 -69.12 -11.49
CA GLN A 216 43.30 -68.27 -12.37
C GLN A 216 41.81 -68.65 -12.33
N ASN A 217 41.47 -69.94 -12.30
CA ASN A 217 40.10 -70.42 -12.11
C ASN A 217 39.53 -69.98 -10.76
N ARG A 218 40.29 -70.06 -9.65
CA ARG A 218 39.85 -69.55 -8.34
C ARG A 218 39.61 -68.03 -8.35
N LEU A 219 40.43 -67.27 -9.08
CA LEU A 219 40.21 -65.83 -9.26
C LEU A 219 38.94 -65.56 -10.09
N VAL A 220 38.69 -66.34 -11.15
CA VAL A 220 37.46 -66.24 -11.96
C VAL A 220 36.22 -66.64 -11.15
N GLU A 221 36.30 -67.65 -10.27
CA GLU A 221 35.22 -67.98 -9.33
C GLU A 221 34.99 -66.87 -8.30
N HIS A 222 36.06 -66.28 -7.73
CA HIS A 222 35.92 -65.13 -6.83
C HIS A 222 35.21 -63.97 -7.52
N LEU A 223 35.72 -63.54 -8.68
CA LEU A 223 35.14 -62.44 -9.46
C LEU A 223 33.71 -62.75 -9.94
N ARG A 224 33.37 -64.01 -10.24
CA ARG A 224 31.98 -64.42 -10.52
C ARG A 224 31.08 -64.29 -9.30
N ASN A 225 31.51 -64.80 -8.14
CA ASN A 225 30.74 -64.73 -6.89
C ASN A 225 30.55 -63.29 -6.43
N GLU A 226 31.59 -62.46 -6.59
CA GLU A 226 31.59 -61.03 -6.32
C GLU A 226 30.69 -60.26 -7.30
N THR A 227 30.71 -60.60 -8.60
CA THR A 227 29.78 -60.05 -9.60
C THR A 227 28.33 -60.44 -9.31
N VAL A 228 28.07 -61.69 -8.88
CA VAL A 228 26.73 -62.14 -8.47
C VAL A 228 26.28 -61.42 -7.20
N GLY A 229 27.17 -61.27 -6.21
CA GLY A 229 26.91 -60.52 -4.98
C GLY A 229 26.56 -59.06 -5.26
N LEU A 230 27.37 -58.36 -6.06
CA LEU A 230 27.11 -56.99 -6.52
C LEU A 230 25.80 -56.88 -7.30
N LYS A 231 25.46 -57.88 -8.12
CA LYS A 231 24.20 -57.90 -8.88
C LYS A 231 22.98 -58.08 -7.97
N MET A 232 23.05 -58.99 -7.00
CA MET A 232 22.03 -59.12 -5.94
C MET A 232 21.94 -57.85 -5.08
N GLU A 233 23.06 -57.16 -4.82
CA GLU A 233 23.03 -55.88 -4.13
C GLU A 233 22.32 -54.82 -4.98
N VAL A 234 22.68 -54.66 -6.26
CA VAL A 234 22.01 -53.76 -7.22
C VAL A 234 20.51 -54.04 -7.31
N ASP A 235 20.11 -55.30 -7.41
CA ASP A 235 18.69 -55.70 -7.40
C ASP A 235 18.02 -55.30 -6.07
N SER A 236 18.68 -55.50 -4.92
CA SER A 236 18.17 -55.07 -3.61
C SER A 236 18.05 -53.55 -3.48
N LYS A 237 19.01 -52.76 -4.00
CA LYS A 237 18.92 -51.30 -4.06
C LYS A 237 17.79 -50.89 -5.00
N GLY A 238 17.60 -51.59 -6.13
CA GLY A 238 16.50 -51.38 -7.06
C GLY A 238 15.13 -51.57 -6.42
N HIS A 239 14.94 -52.65 -5.66
CA HIS A 239 13.72 -52.89 -4.88
C HIS A 239 13.51 -51.81 -3.78
N LEU A 240 14.59 -51.41 -3.09
CA LEU A 240 14.54 -50.32 -2.11
C LEU A 240 14.13 -48.99 -2.76
N ILE A 241 14.75 -48.63 -3.88
CA ILE A 241 14.48 -47.44 -4.69
C ILE A 241 13.04 -47.45 -5.20
N ALA A 242 12.52 -48.59 -5.67
CA ALA A 242 11.12 -48.73 -6.06
C ALA A 242 10.17 -48.49 -4.86
N SER A 243 10.47 -49.06 -3.68
CA SER A 243 9.69 -48.84 -2.46
C SER A 243 9.74 -47.38 -1.98
N LEU A 244 10.86 -46.68 -2.23
CA LEU A 244 11.03 -45.26 -1.91
C LEU A 244 10.27 -44.38 -2.89
N HIS A 245 10.28 -44.66 -4.19
CA HIS A 245 9.44 -43.99 -5.17
C HIS A 245 7.94 -44.19 -4.87
N GLU A 246 7.52 -45.39 -4.48
CA GLU A 246 6.12 -45.64 -4.09
C GLU A 246 5.73 -44.86 -2.82
N LYS A 247 6.65 -44.71 -1.85
CA LYS A 247 6.46 -43.84 -0.67
C LYS A 247 6.44 -42.36 -1.04
N ILE A 248 7.29 -41.90 -1.95
CA ILE A 248 7.31 -40.52 -2.46
C ILE A 248 5.97 -40.23 -3.16
N ALA A 249 5.53 -41.06 -4.10
CA ALA A 249 4.24 -40.88 -4.80
C ALA A 249 3.02 -40.94 -3.87
N LYS A 250 3.09 -41.69 -2.76
CA LYS A 250 2.08 -41.65 -1.68
C LYS A 250 2.15 -40.34 -0.89
N ASN A 251 3.35 -39.88 -0.54
CA ASN A 251 3.58 -38.63 0.19
C ASN A 251 3.14 -37.41 -0.64
N GLU A 252 3.50 -37.34 -1.92
CA GLU A 252 3.05 -36.30 -2.88
C GLU A 252 1.51 -36.21 -2.90
N LYS A 253 0.81 -37.34 -3.01
CA LYS A 253 -0.66 -37.38 -2.94
C LYS A 253 -1.24 -36.99 -1.58
N THR A 254 -0.46 -37.07 -0.49
CA THR A 254 -0.86 -36.50 0.81
C THR A 254 -0.54 -35.01 0.93
N ILE A 255 0.55 -34.53 0.31
CA ILE A 255 0.91 -33.11 0.22
C ILE A 255 -0.14 -32.38 -0.62
N GLU A 256 -0.44 -32.85 -1.83
CA GLU A 256 -1.49 -32.28 -2.69
C GLU A 256 -2.87 -32.21 -2.00
N ARG A 257 -3.21 -33.21 -1.17
CA ARG A 257 -4.41 -33.20 -0.32
C ARG A 257 -4.32 -32.18 0.81
N ARG A 258 -3.14 -31.99 1.41
CA ARG A 258 -2.90 -31.01 2.47
C ARG A 258 -2.84 -29.58 1.92
N ASP A 259 -2.32 -29.36 0.73
CA ASP A 259 -2.34 -28.06 0.05
C ASP A 259 -3.78 -27.67 -0.30
N LYS A 260 -4.60 -28.61 -0.80
CA LYS A 260 -6.04 -28.39 -1.02
C LYS A 260 -6.80 -28.12 0.29
N GLN A 261 -6.40 -28.73 1.40
CA GLN A 261 -6.94 -28.41 2.73
C GLN A 261 -6.47 -27.04 3.25
N LEU A 262 -5.19 -26.70 3.08
CA LEU A 262 -4.62 -25.41 3.45
C LEU A 262 -5.25 -24.28 2.64
N HIS A 263 -5.43 -24.44 1.32
CA HIS A 263 -6.05 -23.42 0.48
C HIS A 263 -7.54 -23.19 0.84
N LEU A 264 -8.25 -24.24 1.26
CA LEU A 264 -9.61 -24.14 1.79
C LEU A 264 -9.66 -23.49 3.18
N ILE A 265 -8.67 -23.74 4.04
CA ILE A 265 -8.53 -23.10 5.35
C ILE A 265 -8.16 -21.62 5.18
N GLN A 266 -7.24 -21.31 4.24
CA GLN A 266 -6.85 -19.94 3.89
C GLN A 266 -8.06 -19.15 3.39
N SER A 267 -8.80 -19.66 2.40
CA SER A 267 -10.02 -19.01 1.92
C SER A 267 -11.08 -18.78 3.01
N LYS A 268 -11.15 -19.66 4.03
CA LYS A 268 -12.01 -19.45 5.21
C LYS A 268 -11.44 -18.43 6.19
N LEU A 269 -10.12 -18.37 6.35
CA LEU A 269 -9.43 -17.37 7.17
C LEU A 269 -9.57 -15.98 6.55
N ASP A 270 -9.35 -15.85 5.25
CA ASP A 270 -9.49 -14.60 4.49
C ASP A 270 -10.96 -14.10 4.57
N ALA A 271 -11.94 -15.00 4.45
CA ALA A 271 -13.36 -14.67 4.65
C ALA A 271 -13.69 -14.24 6.08
N ALA A 272 -13.15 -14.95 7.09
CA ALA A 272 -13.33 -14.58 8.50
C ALA A 272 -12.61 -13.27 8.86
N GLN A 273 -11.48 -12.95 8.22
CA GLN A 273 -10.80 -11.66 8.35
C GLN A 273 -11.62 -10.54 7.72
N ALA A 274 -12.20 -10.73 6.53
CA ALA A 274 -13.11 -9.76 5.92
C ALA A 274 -14.38 -9.53 6.77
N GLU A 275 -14.94 -10.58 7.37
CA GLU A 275 -16.06 -10.46 8.32
C GLU A 275 -15.63 -9.76 9.62
N GLN A 276 -14.42 -10.03 10.13
CA GLN A 276 -13.84 -9.35 11.28
C GLN A 276 -13.61 -7.86 11.00
N GLU A 277 -13.06 -7.49 9.85
CA GLU A 277 -12.88 -6.09 9.42
C GLU A 277 -14.21 -5.38 9.24
N ALA A 278 -15.20 -6.03 8.60
CA ALA A 278 -16.56 -5.50 8.51
C ALA A 278 -17.18 -5.27 9.90
N SER A 279 -16.96 -6.19 10.85
CA SER A 279 -17.40 -6.03 12.24
C SER A 279 -16.67 -4.89 12.96
N PHE A 280 -15.37 -4.73 12.73
CA PHE A 280 -14.54 -3.69 13.33
C PHE A 280 -14.93 -2.30 12.81
N ASN A 281 -15.12 -2.16 11.49
CA ASN A 281 -15.63 -0.94 10.87
C ASN A 281 -17.02 -0.57 11.39
N LYS A 282 -17.89 -1.56 11.61
CA LYS A 282 -19.22 -1.34 12.20
C LYS A 282 -19.15 -0.96 13.69
N VAL A 283 -18.22 -1.52 14.46
CA VAL A 283 -17.93 -1.10 15.84
C VAL A 283 -17.33 0.31 15.88
N ALA A 284 -16.50 0.70 14.92
CA ALA A 284 -15.95 2.05 14.81
C ALA A 284 -17.06 3.08 14.50
N GLN A 285 -17.92 2.81 13.52
CA GLN A 285 -19.11 3.64 13.22
C GLN A 285 -20.07 3.74 14.41
N LEU A 286 -20.30 2.63 15.13
CA LEU A 286 -21.13 2.65 16.34
C LEU A 286 -20.49 3.45 17.48
N ARG A 287 -19.15 3.42 17.63
CA ARG A 287 -18.42 4.27 18.60
C ARG A 287 -18.50 5.74 18.23
N GLU A 288 -18.26 6.11 16.97
CA GLU A 288 -18.37 7.49 16.49
C GLU A 288 -19.78 8.05 16.68
N HIS A 289 -20.82 7.23 16.43
CA HIS A 289 -22.20 7.58 16.74
C HIS A 289 -22.44 7.71 18.26
N LEU A 290 -21.86 6.85 19.09
CA LEU A 290 -21.98 6.92 20.56
C LEU A 290 -21.27 8.17 21.11
N ASP A 291 -20.10 8.52 20.58
CA ASP A 291 -19.34 9.71 20.96
C ASP A 291 -20.02 11.00 20.48
N SER A 292 -20.66 10.99 19.30
CA SER A 292 -21.52 12.09 18.85
C SER A 292 -22.73 12.28 19.78
N VAL A 293 -23.42 11.19 20.13
CA VAL A 293 -24.55 11.21 21.09
C VAL A 293 -24.09 11.60 22.50
N ASN A 294 -22.89 11.21 22.94
CA ASN A 294 -22.30 11.66 24.20
C ASN A 294 -21.98 13.16 24.17
N ALA A 295 -21.45 13.68 23.06
CA ALA A 295 -21.19 15.10 22.89
C ALA A 295 -22.49 15.93 22.84
N GLU A 296 -23.56 15.39 22.25
CA GLU A 296 -24.91 15.98 22.33
C GLU A 296 -25.51 15.92 23.73
N LEU A 297 -25.36 14.78 24.42
CA LEU A 297 -25.79 14.60 25.81
C LEU A 297 -25.03 15.54 26.76
N ASP A 298 -23.74 15.78 26.54
CA ASP A 298 -22.94 16.72 27.34
C ASP A 298 -23.25 18.19 27.01
N LYS A 299 -23.51 18.53 25.74
CA LYS A 299 -24.12 19.84 25.39
C LYS A 299 -25.46 20.01 26.10
N ALA A 300 -26.30 18.99 26.12
CA ALA A 300 -27.60 19.00 26.82
C ALA A 300 -27.45 19.08 28.35
N LYS A 301 -26.46 18.41 28.96
CA LYS A 301 -26.13 18.57 30.40
C LYS A 301 -25.63 19.98 30.71
N VAL A 302 -24.83 20.60 29.84
CA VAL A 302 -24.35 21.98 30.01
C VAL A 302 -25.50 22.97 29.85
N GLN A 303 -26.37 22.79 28.85
CA GLN A 303 -27.60 23.56 28.69
C GLN A 303 -28.52 23.40 29.91
N LEU A 304 -28.75 22.16 30.38
CA LEU A 304 -29.54 21.87 31.57
C LEU A 304 -28.92 22.48 32.84
N SER A 305 -27.59 22.44 32.98
CA SER A 305 -26.87 23.08 34.09
C SER A 305 -26.98 24.60 34.04
N ASN A 306 -26.92 25.21 32.86
CA ASN A 306 -27.08 26.65 32.70
C ASN A 306 -28.55 27.06 32.93
N THR A 307 -29.53 26.40 32.33
CA THR A 307 -30.95 26.66 32.63
C THR A 307 -31.28 26.38 34.09
N ALA A 308 -30.65 25.41 34.75
CA ALA A 308 -30.83 25.18 36.19
C ALA A 308 -30.13 26.25 37.04
N LYS A 309 -29.00 26.83 36.60
CA LYS A 309 -28.43 28.05 37.20
C LYS A 309 -29.33 29.24 36.99
N ASP A 310 -29.96 29.40 35.84
CA ASP A 310 -30.87 30.53 35.55
C ASP A 310 -32.21 30.39 36.28
N LEU A 311 -32.72 29.16 36.41
CA LEU A 311 -33.85 28.84 37.28
C LEU A 311 -33.48 29.04 38.75
N LYS A 312 -32.26 28.69 39.16
CA LYS A 312 -31.73 28.97 40.50
C LYS A 312 -31.56 30.48 40.72
N ASN A 313 -31.03 31.24 39.77
CA ASN A 313 -30.90 32.69 39.85
C ASN A 313 -32.30 33.32 39.96
N SER A 314 -33.28 32.84 39.19
CA SER A 314 -34.69 33.26 39.28
C SER A 314 -35.36 32.84 40.60
N LEU A 315 -34.96 31.71 41.19
CA LEU A 315 -35.39 31.28 42.54
C LEU A 315 -34.66 32.03 43.65
N ASP A 316 -33.43 32.47 43.43
CA ASP A 316 -32.60 33.26 44.34
C ASP A 316 -33.02 34.73 44.29
N ASP A 317 -33.47 35.25 43.15
CA ASP A 317 -34.14 36.55 43.00
C ASP A 317 -35.59 36.48 43.50
N GLY A 318 -36.31 35.40 43.20
CA GLY A 318 -37.60 35.11 43.79
C GLY A 318 -37.53 34.90 45.31
N THR A 319 -36.41 34.40 45.85
CA THR A 319 -36.17 34.38 47.30
C THR A 319 -35.60 35.69 47.83
N LYS A 320 -34.87 36.53 47.07
CA LYS A 320 -34.59 37.92 47.46
C LYS A 320 -35.90 38.69 47.62
N LEU A 321 -36.80 38.64 46.64
CA LEU A 321 -38.13 39.24 46.71
C LEU A 321 -38.98 38.65 47.86
N ARG A 322 -39.00 37.33 48.07
CA ARG A 322 -39.64 36.72 49.26
C ARG A 322 -38.91 37.06 50.58
N ASN A 323 -37.62 37.34 50.55
CA ASN A 323 -36.82 37.79 51.70
C ASN A 323 -36.98 39.29 51.97
N GLU A 324 -37.41 40.08 50.98
CA GLU A 324 -37.82 41.48 51.09
C GLU A 324 -39.26 41.59 51.58
N VAL A 325 -40.19 40.83 50.99
CA VAL A 325 -41.56 40.66 51.50
C VAL A 325 -41.54 40.11 52.93
N THR A 326 -40.68 39.13 53.25
CA THR A 326 -40.44 38.73 54.64
C THR A 326 -39.43 39.60 55.38
N LYS A 327 -38.80 40.64 54.79
CA LYS A 327 -38.07 41.67 55.57
C LYS A 327 -39.06 42.69 56.11
N LEU A 328 -40.00 43.14 55.27
CA LEU A 328 -41.17 43.93 55.65
C LEU A 328 -42.02 43.15 56.65
N GLY A 329 -42.32 41.88 56.33
CA GLY A 329 -43.00 40.94 57.24
C GLY A 329 -42.21 40.66 58.53
N LYS A 330 -40.87 40.60 58.50
CA LYS A 330 -40.02 40.50 59.70
C LYS A 330 -39.79 41.84 60.39
N GLN A 331 -40.06 42.99 59.78
CA GLN A 331 -40.08 44.28 60.49
C GLN A 331 -41.36 44.36 61.31
N ILE A 332 -42.51 44.11 60.68
CA ILE A 332 -43.81 43.91 61.35
C ILE A 332 -43.68 42.86 62.47
N HIS A 333 -43.13 41.67 62.16
CA HIS A 333 -42.94 40.62 63.16
C HIS A 333 -41.78 40.87 64.14
N HIS A 334 -40.81 41.75 63.86
CA HIS A 334 -39.77 42.14 64.83
C HIS A 334 -40.35 43.08 65.87
N HIS A 335 -41.25 44.00 65.50
CA HIS A 335 -42.03 44.75 66.48
C HIS A 335 -42.86 43.81 67.38
N VAL A 336 -43.35 42.67 66.84
CA VAL A 336 -44.08 41.64 67.61
C VAL A 336 -43.17 40.66 68.38
N LYS A 337 -41.95 40.33 67.91
CA LYS A 337 -41.04 39.38 68.58
C LYS A 337 -39.95 40.01 69.46
N LYS A 338 -39.67 41.31 69.33
CA LYS A 338 -38.86 42.05 70.32
C LYS A 338 -39.58 42.10 71.68
N TYR A 339 -40.90 41.94 71.67
CA TYR A 339 -41.78 41.74 72.82
C TYR A 339 -41.77 40.29 73.40
N ILE A 340 -41.16 39.31 72.72
CA ILE A 340 -41.22 37.87 73.10
C ILE A 340 -39.83 37.25 73.31
N ILE A 341 -38.78 37.74 72.64
CA ILE A 341 -37.43 37.12 72.72
C ILE A 341 -36.64 37.54 73.97
N LEU A 342 -37.09 38.56 74.71
CA LEU A 342 -36.62 38.82 76.07
C LEU A 342 -36.93 37.67 77.04
N GLU A 343 -37.98 36.89 76.77
CA GLU A 343 -38.51 35.87 77.68
C GLU A 343 -37.72 34.53 77.69
N GLN A 344 -37.01 34.18 76.60
CA GLN A 344 -36.58 32.79 76.35
C GLN A 344 -35.09 32.52 76.12
N ASN A 345 -34.25 33.52 75.82
CA ASN A 345 -32.82 33.31 75.51
C ASN A 345 -31.92 33.02 76.74
N LYS A 346 -32.47 32.38 77.78
CA LYS A 346 -31.85 32.21 79.11
C LYS A 346 -31.22 30.83 79.37
N VAL A 347 -31.51 29.79 78.57
CA VAL A 347 -31.42 28.39 79.04
C VAL A 347 -30.53 27.42 78.24
N SER A 348 -30.52 27.42 76.90
CA SER A 348 -30.16 26.19 76.16
C SER A 348 -28.71 26.02 75.66
N VAL A 349 -27.85 27.02 75.71
CA VAL A 349 -26.55 27.00 74.97
C VAL A 349 -25.36 26.52 75.83
N GLU A 350 -25.57 26.27 77.12
CA GLU A 350 -24.50 25.84 78.05
C GLU A 350 -24.03 24.38 77.84
N ALA A 351 -24.71 23.58 77.00
CA ALA A 351 -24.57 22.11 77.00
C ALA A 351 -23.58 21.50 75.98
N GLU A 352 -23.36 22.10 74.80
CA GLU A 352 -22.74 21.37 73.66
C GLU A 352 -21.23 21.58 73.47
N ARG A 353 -20.64 22.62 74.09
CA ARG A 353 -19.28 23.06 73.79
C ARG A 353 -18.18 22.08 74.22
N GLU A 354 -18.40 21.32 75.29
CA GLU A 354 -17.33 20.59 75.98
C GLU A 354 -17.05 19.18 75.41
N ARG A 355 -18.01 18.58 74.69
CA ARG A 355 -17.98 17.15 74.30
C ARG A 355 -16.96 16.79 73.22
N LEU A 356 -16.65 17.71 72.29
CA LEU A 356 -15.95 17.36 71.03
C LEU A 356 -14.42 17.51 71.06
N ARG A 357 -13.81 18.00 72.15
CA ARG A 357 -12.34 18.23 72.19
C ARG A 357 -11.49 17.03 72.62
N GLN A 358 -12.07 15.96 73.17
CA GLN A 358 -11.30 14.88 73.81
C GLN A 358 -11.00 13.66 72.93
N GLN A 359 -11.65 13.48 71.78
CA GLN A 359 -11.54 12.23 71.00
C GLN A 359 -10.30 12.14 70.09
N VAL A 360 -9.62 13.25 69.79
CA VAL A 360 -8.53 13.28 68.80
C VAL A 360 -7.21 12.70 69.33
N THR A 361 -6.92 12.83 70.63
CA THR A 361 -5.60 12.54 71.22
C THR A 361 -5.34 11.07 71.60
N VAL A 362 -6.23 10.16 71.19
CA VAL A 362 -6.12 8.72 71.49
C VAL A 362 -5.43 7.96 70.36
N MET A 363 -5.84 8.17 69.10
CA MET A 363 -5.44 7.36 67.95
C MET A 363 -3.94 7.45 67.58
N GLU A 364 -3.24 8.50 68.02
CA GLU A 364 -1.81 8.67 67.72
C GLU A 364 -0.89 7.70 68.48
N ARG A 365 -1.38 7.01 69.52
CA ARG A 365 -0.54 6.08 70.32
C ARG A 365 -0.41 4.68 69.73
N ASP A 366 -1.45 4.16 69.07
CA ASP A 366 -1.50 2.74 68.68
C ASP A 366 -0.46 2.38 67.60
N LEU A 367 -0.10 3.35 66.75
CA LEU A 367 0.92 3.21 65.69
C LEU A 367 2.34 2.92 66.22
N MET A 368 2.63 3.17 67.50
CA MET A 368 3.95 2.91 68.09
C MET A 368 4.13 1.48 68.62
N LEU A 369 3.05 0.74 68.91
CA LEU A 369 3.16 -0.59 69.51
C LEU A 369 3.53 -1.68 68.49
N GLY A 370 3.02 -1.60 67.26
CA GLY A 370 3.22 -2.63 66.23
C GLY A 370 4.69 -2.91 65.87
N LYS A 371 5.60 -1.94 66.05
CA LYS A 371 7.03 -2.12 65.75
C LYS A 371 7.78 -3.02 66.74
N ARG A 372 7.25 -3.30 67.93
CA ARG A 372 7.94 -4.14 68.94
C ARG A 372 7.74 -5.64 68.75
N GLN A 373 6.72 -6.08 68.01
CA GLN A 373 6.48 -7.51 67.83
C GLN A 373 7.51 -8.17 66.90
N ALA A 374 7.94 -7.45 65.85
CA ALA A 374 8.84 -7.96 64.80
C ALA A 374 10.30 -8.24 65.27
N GLU A 375 10.66 -7.88 66.51
CA GLU A 375 11.97 -8.21 67.09
C GLU A 375 11.98 -9.54 67.84
N PHE A 376 10.80 -10.12 68.15
CA PHE A 376 10.69 -11.34 68.95
C PHE A 376 11.02 -12.60 68.14
N ASP A 377 10.37 -12.75 66.98
CA ASP A 377 10.45 -13.92 66.08
C ASP A 377 11.88 -14.24 65.61
N LYS A 378 12.80 -13.28 65.73
CA LYS A 378 14.21 -13.43 65.35
C LYS A 378 15.03 -14.26 66.35
N ARG A 379 14.53 -14.53 67.56
CA ARG A 379 15.28 -15.24 68.62
C ARG A 379 15.08 -16.75 68.61
N ASP A 380 13.89 -17.25 68.25
CA ASP A 380 13.62 -18.70 68.29
C ASP A 380 14.41 -19.50 67.23
N ILE A 381 14.82 -18.84 66.14
CA ILE A 381 15.66 -19.42 65.07
C ILE A 381 17.07 -19.81 65.58
N GLU A 382 17.57 -19.20 66.67
CA GLU A 382 18.89 -19.57 67.23
C GLU A 382 18.83 -20.79 68.16
N ASN A 383 17.69 -21.10 68.78
CA ASN A 383 17.59 -22.19 69.74
C ASN A 383 17.69 -23.57 69.06
N LEU A 384 17.06 -23.74 67.89
CA LEU A 384 17.11 -24.98 67.09
C LEU A 384 18.53 -25.38 66.61
N LYS A 385 19.53 -24.50 66.71
CA LYS A 385 20.93 -24.85 66.41
C LYS A 385 21.66 -25.55 67.56
N ARG A 386 21.20 -25.43 68.82
CA ARG A 386 21.92 -25.96 69.98
C ARG A 386 21.67 -27.44 70.27
N GLU A 387 20.54 -27.99 69.84
CA GLU A 387 20.21 -29.41 70.07
C GLU A 387 21.05 -30.37 69.22
N LYS A 388 21.56 -29.91 68.07
CA LYS A 388 22.37 -30.72 67.14
C LYS A 388 23.71 -31.18 67.72
N ASP A 389 24.38 -30.33 68.51
CA ASP A 389 25.77 -30.56 68.94
C ASP A 389 25.89 -31.42 70.22
N ILE A 390 24.77 -31.69 70.91
CA ILE A 390 24.75 -32.45 72.17
C ILE A 390 24.76 -33.97 71.90
N LEU A 391 24.04 -34.43 70.87
CA LEU A 391 23.95 -35.86 70.51
C LEU A 391 25.29 -36.47 70.12
N THR A 392 26.14 -35.71 69.42
CA THR A 392 27.43 -36.19 68.87
C THR A 392 28.46 -36.57 69.93
N LYS A 393 28.35 -36.05 71.17
CA LYS A 393 29.37 -36.27 72.23
C LYS A 393 29.15 -37.49 73.11
N ASN A 394 27.93 -38.04 73.18
CA ASN A 394 27.64 -39.15 74.10
C ASN A 394 28.13 -40.52 73.57
N LEU A 395 28.22 -40.69 72.26
CA LEU A 395 28.58 -41.98 71.64
C LEU A 395 30.06 -42.36 71.88
N GLN A 396 30.93 -41.38 72.11
CA GLN A 396 32.39 -41.56 72.21
C GLN A 396 32.89 -42.06 73.59
N LYS A 397 32.01 -42.22 74.59
CA LYS A 397 32.40 -42.74 75.92
C LYS A 397 32.37 -44.27 76.02
N ILE A 398 31.37 -44.90 75.41
CA ILE A 398 31.07 -46.34 75.59
C ILE A 398 32.18 -47.25 75.04
N GLN A 399 33.00 -46.76 74.11
CA GLN A 399 34.00 -47.55 73.41
C GLN A 399 35.26 -47.90 74.26
N ASN A 400 35.56 -47.15 75.33
CA ASN A 400 36.81 -47.31 76.07
C ASN A 400 36.74 -48.35 77.21
N GLU A 401 35.59 -48.55 77.84
CA GLU A 401 35.42 -49.44 79.01
C GLU A 401 35.54 -50.95 78.64
N ALA A 402 35.45 -51.29 77.36
CA ALA A 402 35.51 -52.68 76.88
C ALA A 402 36.92 -53.31 76.91
N LEU A 403 37.99 -52.50 77.02
CA LEU A 403 39.37 -52.97 76.86
C LEU A 403 40.01 -53.55 78.13
N GLU A 404 39.53 -53.21 79.32
CA GLU A 404 40.24 -53.53 80.58
C GLU A 404 39.98 -54.96 81.09
N ASN A 405 38.84 -55.58 80.74
CA ASN A 405 38.41 -56.86 81.32
C ASN A 405 39.16 -58.12 80.83
N LEU A 406 39.99 -58.03 79.79
CA LEU A 406 40.60 -59.20 79.14
C LEU A 406 41.77 -59.81 79.93
N THR A 407 42.44 -59.01 80.77
CA THR A 407 43.76 -59.33 81.35
C THR A 407 43.74 -60.31 82.54
N MET A 408 42.57 -60.67 83.06
CA MET A 408 42.44 -61.47 84.30
C MET A 408 42.59 -62.98 84.10
N LEU A 409 42.63 -63.48 82.85
CA LEU A 409 42.38 -64.90 82.55
C LEU A 409 43.62 -65.80 82.57
N GLU A 410 44.83 -65.24 82.43
CA GLU A 410 46.07 -66.00 82.15
C GLU A 410 46.69 -66.72 83.39
N LEU A 411 46.26 -66.40 84.61
CA LEU A 411 46.99 -66.75 85.84
C LEU A 411 46.87 -68.23 86.29
N GLN A 412 45.92 -69.00 85.77
CA GLN A 412 45.52 -70.30 86.35
C GLN A 412 46.31 -71.53 85.86
N GLU A 413 46.99 -71.47 84.72
CA GLU A 413 47.35 -72.70 83.97
C GLU A 413 48.58 -73.46 84.52
N ALA A 414 49.44 -72.81 85.31
CA ALA A 414 50.80 -73.31 85.59
C ALA A 414 50.91 -74.58 86.46
N ARG A 415 49.86 -74.99 87.18
CA ARG A 415 50.00 -75.84 88.39
C ARG A 415 50.01 -77.37 88.17
N ARG A 416 49.99 -77.87 86.93
CA ARG A 416 49.63 -79.29 86.61
C ARG A 416 50.78 -80.32 86.53
N LYS A 417 52.05 -79.93 86.42
CA LYS A 417 53.09 -80.71 85.71
C LYS A 417 53.99 -81.71 86.48
N GLN A 418 53.77 -82.03 87.77
CA GLN A 418 54.89 -82.48 88.64
C GLN A 418 54.90 -83.95 89.16
N LEU A 419 54.02 -84.88 88.72
CA LEU A 419 53.73 -86.12 89.50
C LEU A 419 54.03 -87.50 88.85
N GLU A 420 54.66 -87.60 87.67
CA GLU A 420 54.52 -88.81 86.81
C GLU A 420 55.72 -89.80 86.74
N HIS A 421 56.77 -89.73 87.58
CA HIS A 421 58.09 -90.31 87.23
C HIS A 421 58.52 -91.70 87.81
N GLU A 422 58.08 -92.14 88.99
CA GLU A 422 58.97 -92.92 89.89
C GLU A 422 58.98 -94.49 89.83
N LEU A 423 58.31 -95.18 88.90
CA LEU A 423 57.86 -96.58 89.14
C LEU A 423 58.59 -97.79 88.49
N GLU A 424 59.57 -97.63 87.59
CA GLU A 424 59.79 -98.66 86.53
C GLU A 424 60.86 -99.77 86.76
N ILE A 425 61.66 -99.76 87.83
CA ILE A 425 63.03 -100.35 87.80
C ILE A 425 63.20 -101.87 88.08
N ASN A 426 62.28 -102.55 88.79
CA ASN A 426 62.63 -103.76 89.58
C ASN A 426 62.64 -105.16 88.90
N ALA A 427 62.33 -105.32 87.60
CA ALA A 427 61.82 -106.61 87.07
C ALA A 427 62.83 -107.66 86.51
N SER A 428 64.16 -107.47 86.60
CA SER A 428 65.09 -108.03 85.59
C SER A 428 65.80 -109.37 85.87
N GLN A 429 65.79 -109.92 87.09
CA GLN A 429 66.95 -110.72 87.56
C GLN A 429 66.91 -112.26 87.40
N ILE A 430 65.74 -112.88 87.14
CA ILE A 430 65.52 -114.33 87.33
C ILE A 430 66.04 -115.24 86.19
N ASN A 431 66.33 -114.71 85.00
CA ASN A 431 66.45 -115.49 83.75
C ASN A 431 67.63 -116.50 83.61
N LYS A 432 68.68 -116.46 84.45
CA LYS A 432 70.01 -117.00 84.07
C LYS A 432 70.21 -118.52 84.10
N GLN A 433 69.55 -119.29 84.97
CA GLN A 433 70.01 -120.67 85.26
C GLN A 433 69.53 -121.78 84.29
N ARG A 434 68.48 -121.56 83.49
CA ARG A 434 67.88 -122.60 82.62
C ARG A 434 68.64 -122.85 81.29
N LEU A 435 69.91 -122.46 81.21
CA LEU A 435 70.65 -122.33 79.96
C LEU A 435 71.50 -123.54 79.57
N ILE A 436 72.06 -124.27 80.54
CA ILE A 436 73.21 -125.17 80.30
C ILE A 436 72.81 -126.59 79.86
N ILE A 437 71.84 -127.24 80.52
CA ILE A 437 71.51 -128.66 80.21
C ILE A 437 71.00 -128.84 78.75
N ARG A 438 70.40 -127.79 78.17
CA ARG A 438 69.91 -127.73 76.79
C ARG A 438 71.00 -127.81 75.70
N THR A 439 72.29 -127.91 76.01
CA THR A 439 73.36 -127.88 74.99
C THR A 439 73.67 -129.22 74.36
N PHE A 440 73.62 -130.34 75.10
CA PHE A 440 74.12 -131.63 74.58
C PHE A 440 73.06 -132.49 73.87
N GLU A 441 71.78 -132.37 74.22
CA GLU A 441 70.70 -133.01 73.44
C GLU A 441 70.67 -132.44 72.01
N LYS A 442 70.89 -131.12 71.88
CA LYS A 442 71.02 -130.43 70.60
C LYS A 442 72.07 -131.01 69.66
N ASP A 443 73.22 -131.48 70.15
CA ASP A 443 74.32 -131.86 69.24
C ASP A 443 73.99 -133.07 68.36
N LYS A 444 73.13 -133.98 68.83
CA LYS A 444 72.67 -135.15 68.05
C LYS A 444 71.51 -134.78 67.12
N ASP A 445 70.60 -133.93 67.57
CA ASP A 445 69.47 -133.47 66.74
C ASP A 445 69.97 -132.51 65.64
N ARG A 446 70.99 -131.68 65.91
CA ARG A 446 71.62 -130.75 64.97
C ARG A 446 72.07 -131.42 63.67
N MET A 447 72.60 -132.64 63.69
CA MET A 447 73.05 -133.32 62.47
C MET A 447 71.88 -133.74 61.55
N LEU A 448 70.71 -134.03 62.13
CA LEU A 448 69.48 -134.28 61.38
C LEU A 448 68.83 -132.97 60.92
N GLU A 449 68.78 -131.96 61.80
CA GLU A 449 68.34 -130.60 61.46
C GLU A 449 69.20 -129.99 60.33
N GLU A 450 70.53 -130.11 60.36
CA GLU A 450 71.44 -129.63 59.31
C GLU A 450 71.13 -130.25 57.94
N THR A 451 70.72 -131.53 57.91
CA THR A 451 70.37 -132.22 56.66
C THR A 451 69.02 -131.77 56.11
N ILE A 452 68.03 -131.56 56.98
CA ILE A 452 66.70 -131.07 56.59
C ILE A 452 66.76 -129.59 56.18
N ALA A 453 67.40 -128.75 57.00
CA ALA A 453 67.55 -127.31 56.77
C ALA A 453 68.40 -126.97 55.53
N LEU A 454 69.26 -127.89 55.06
CA LEU A 454 69.95 -127.74 53.77
C LEU A 454 69.01 -127.92 52.58
N ASN A 455 68.06 -128.85 52.65
CA ASN A 455 67.02 -128.99 51.61
C ASN A 455 66.02 -127.84 51.68
N GLU A 456 65.54 -127.47 52.88
CA GLU A 456 64.63 -126.34 53.06
C GLU A 456 65.23 -125.05 52.49
N LYS A 457 66.54 -124.81 52.68
CA LYS A 457 67.24 -123.66 52.04
C LYS A 457 67.29 -123.71 50.52
N VAL A 458 67.35 -124.90 49.91
CA VAL A 458 67.33 -125.03 48.45
C VAL A 458 65.96 -124.67 47.89
N ASP A 459 64.88 -125.00 48.62
CA ASP A 459 63.51 -124.63 48.23
C ASP A 459 63.20 -123.15 48.55
N GLU A 460 63.64 -122.63 49.70
CA GLU A 460 63.56 -121.18 50.03
C GLU A 460 64.24 -120.32 48.97
N ILE A 461 65.47 -120.68 48.56
CA ILE A 461 66.22 -119.92 47.55
C ILE A 461 65.55 -120.01 46.17
N GLN A 462 64.96 -121.16 45.80
CA GLN A 462 64.22 -121.29 44.55
C GLN A 462 62.96 -120.41 44.53
N GLU A 463 62.22 -120.34 45.63
CA GLU A 463 61.01 -119.53 45.69
C GLU A 463 61.32 -118.03 45.87
N GLU A 464 62.40 -117.64 46.55
CA GLU A 464 62.89 -116.24 46.50
C GLU A 464 63.27 -115.87 45.06
N VAL A 465 64.01 -116.71 44.33
CA VAL A 465 64.35 -116.44 42.92
C VAL A 465 63.10 -116.24 42.05
N ARG A 466 62.01 -116.99 42.29
CA ARG A 466 60.70 -116.76 41.66
C ARG A 466 60.11 -115.39 42.02
N LEU A 467 60.06 -115.05 43.31
CA LEU A 467 59.53 -113.77 43.78
C LEU A 467 60.31 -112.59 43.18
N ARG A 468 61.65 -112.62 43.19
CA ARG A 468 62.51 -111.62 42.54
C ARG A 468 62.26 -111.54 41.03
N THR A 469 61.96 -112.66 40.37
CA THR A 469 61.64 -112.69 38.94
C THR A 469 60.29 -112.01 38.65
N ALA A 470 59.30 -112.15 39.54
CA ALA A 470 58.03 -111.42 39.48
C ALA A 470 58.21 -109.92 39.74
N ASP A 471 58.93 -109.53 40.80
CA ASP A 471 59.26 -108.13 41.13
C ASP A 471 59.85 -107.39 39.91
N ILE A 472 60.82 -108.02 39.23
CA ILE A 472 61.49 -107.49 38.04
C ILE A 472 60.50 -107.28 36.88
N LEU A 473 59.46 -108.11 36.76
CA LEU A 473 58.47 -108.05 35.69
C LEU A 473 57.50 -106.88 35.89
N ASP A 474 57.02 -106.69 37.13
CA ASP A 474 56.14 -105.57 37.49
C ASP A 474 56.88 -104.23 37.53
N LEU A 475 58.14 -104.18 38.01
CA LEU A 475 58.98 -102.98 37.89
C LEU A 475 59.22 -102.59 36.42
N LYS A 476 59.44 -103.57 35.52
CA LYS A 476 59.50 -103.36 34.07
C LYS A 476 58.16 -102.95 33.45
N LYS A 477 57.03 -103.15 34.13
CA LYS A 477 55.71 -102.67 33.69
C LYS A 477 55.49 -101.23 34.15
N ALA A 478 55.70 -100.93 35.42
CA ALA A 478 55.63 -99.58 35.99
C ALA A 478 56.54 -98.58 35.23
N LEU A 479 57.78 -98.97 34.91
CA LEU A 479 58.71 -98.14 34.13
C LEU A 479 58.17 -97.79 32.73
N ARG A 480 57.47 -98.72 32.06
CA ARG A 480 56.82 -98.47 30.77
C ARG A 480 55.63 -97.53 30.91
N GLU A 481 54.83 -97.67 31.96
CA GLU A 481 53.69 -96.80 32.23
C GLU A 481 54.14 -95.35 32.53
N GLU A 482 55.19 -95.14 33.33
CA GLU A 482 55.77 -93.81 33.54
C GLU A 482 56.42 -93.22 32.28
N THR A 483 57.08 -94.05 31.45
CA THR A 483 57.60 -93.61 30.15
C THR A 483 56.48 -93.09 29.23
N ILE A 484 55.32 -93.74 29.25
CA ILE A 484 54.12 -93.32 28.50
C ILE A 484 53.52 -92.03 29.09
N LYS A 485 53.44 -91.88 30.41
CA LYS A 485 52.97 -90.65 31.07
C LYS A 485 53.86 -89.45 30.73
N SER A 486 55.18 -89.61 30.84
CA SER A 486 56.17 -88.59 30.48
C SER A 486 56.01 -88.13 29.02
N ARG A 487 55.85 -89.07 28.08
CA ARG A 487 55.64 -88.75 26.66
C ARG A 487 54.32 -88.01 26.41
N LYS A 488 53.25 -88.34 27.12
CA LYS A 488 51.97 -87.60 27.07
C LYS A 488 52.10 -86.17 27.58
N LEU A 489 52.82 -85.96 28.69
CA LEU A 489 53.08 -84.64 29.26
C LEU A 489 53.90 -83.74 28.32
N SER A 490 54.88 -84.30 27.59
CA SER A 490 55.63 -83.55 26.57
C SER A 490 54.72 -83.05 25.44
N VAL A 491 53.85 -83.92 24.91
CA VAL A 491 52.91 -83.54 23.82
C VAL A 491 51.92 -82.46 24.29
N ALA A 492 51.42 -82.57 25.53
CA ALA A 492 50.55 -81.54 26.10
C ALA A 492 51.29 -80.19 26.30
N LEU A 493 52.55 -80.21 26.74
CA LEU A 493 53.37 -79.00 26.90
C LEU A 493 53.55 -78.25 25.57
N ASP A 494 53.81 -78.99 24.48
CA ASP A 494 54.04 -78.40 23.16
C ASP A 494 52.73 -77.92 22.49
N ALA A 495 51.60 -78.58 22.76
CA ALA A 495 50.28 -78.07 22.39
C ALA A 495 49.97 -76.74 23.08
N CYS A 496 50.11 -76.65 24.42
CA CYS A 496 49.91 -75.41 25.17
C CYS A 496 50.85 -74.27 24.72
N ARG A 497 52.08 -74.60 24.27
CA ARG A 497 53.02 -73.62 23.68
C ARG A 497 52.51 -73.08 22.34
N ALA A 498 51.95 -73.93 21.48
CA ALA A 498 51.36 -73.52 20.20
C ALA A 498 50.11 -72.65 20.41
N GLU A 499 49.20 -73.05 21.31
CA GLU A 499 48.01 -72.26 21.68
C GLU A 499 48.37 -70.88 22.23
N ARG A 500 49.33 -70.82 23.16
CA ARG A 500 49.85 -69.55 23.70
C ARG A 500 50.39 -68.63 22.61
N ASN A 501 51.12 -69.17 21.64
CA ASN A 501 51.69 -68.39 20.53
C ASN A 501 50.58 -67.87 19.59
N MET A 502 49.55 -68.69 19.30
CA MET A 502 48.38 -68.26 18.54
C MET A 502 47.60 -67.15 19.26
N LEU A 503 47.33 -67.32 20.56
CA LEU A 503 46.63 -66.30 21.35
C LEU A 503 47.41 -64.98 21.42
N HIS A 504 48.74 -65.03 21.50
CA HIS A 504 49.57 -63.82 21.42
C HIS A 504 49.47 -63.15 20.05
N LYS A 505 49.47 -63.91 18.94
CA LYS A 505 49.31 -63.34 17.59
C LYS A 505 47.96 -62.63 17.45
N ASN A 506 46.87 -63.31 17.80
CA ASN A 506 45.52 -62.75 17.75
C ASN A 506 45.37 -61.50 18.65
N TYR A 507 46.04 -61.48 19.82
CA TYR A 507 46.07 -60.31 20.71
C TYR A 507 46.82 -59.12 20.11
N THR A 508 47.91 -59.36 19.37
CA THR A 508 48.64 -58.31 18.64
C THR A 508 47.79 -57.74 17.50
N GLU A 509 47.17 -58.62 16.70
CA GLU A 509 46.28 -58.22 15.60
C GLU A 509 45.09 -57.37 16.10
N ALA A 510 44.48 -57.75 17.23
CA ALA A 510 43.42 -56.98 17.85
C ALA A 510 43.90 -55.62 18.43
N LEU A 511 45.15 -55.50 18.88
CA LEU A 511 45.72 -54.22 19.30
C LEU A 511 45.92 -53.27 18.11
N ASP A 512 46.38 -53.79 16.98
CA ASP A 512 46.57 -53.02 15.75
C ASP A 512 45.23 -52.55 15.18
N GLU A 513 44.20 -53.40 15.13
CA GLU A 513 42.83 -53.01 14.77
C GLU A 513 42.27 -51.89 15.68
N ILE A 514 42.49 -51.98 17.00
CA ILE A 514 42.09 -50.95 17.97
C ILE A 514 42.83 -49.62 17.70
N GLN A 515 44.09 -49.67 17.25
CA GLN A 515 44.86 -48.48 16.91
C GLN A 515 44.37 -47.83 15.61
N ASP A 516 44.06 -48.64 14.61
CA ASP A 516 43.47 -48.23 13.33
C ASP A 516 42.08 -47.58 13.52
N LEU A 517 41.23 -48.19 14.34
CA LEU A 517 39.91 -47.65 14.70
C LEU A 517 40.04 -46.32 15.45
N LYS A 518 41.04 -46.15 16.33
CA LYS A 518 41.32 -44.87 17.00
C LYS A 518 41.79 -43.79 16.02
N GLN A 519 42.55 -44.12 14.97
CA GLN A 519 42.91 -43.16 13.91
C GLN A 519 41.68 -42.75 13.09
N LYS A 520 40.86 -43.73 12.66
CA LYS A 520 39.59 -43.47 11.95
C LYS A 520 38.65 -42.58 12.76
N LEU A 521 38.54 -42.80 14.08
CA LEU A 521 37.77 -41.95 15.00
C LEU A 521 38.28 -40.50 15.05
N LYS A 522 39.61 -40.28 15.06
CA LYS A 522 40.19 -38.93 15.00
C LYS A 522 39.89 -38.22 13.69
N MET A 523 39.98 -38.92 12.56
CA MET A 523 39.66 -38.35 11.25
C MET A 523 38.18 -37.95 11.15
N LEU A 524 37.27 -38.81 11.62
CA LEU A 524 35.83 -38.49 11.68
C LEU A 524 35.55 -37.32 12.62
N ALA A 525 36.22 -37.22 13.78
CA ALA A 525 36.07 -36.07 14.68
C ALA A 525 36.51 -34.75 14.02
N TYR A 526 37.60 -34.76 13.24
CA TYR A 526 38.05 -33.57 12.51
C TYR A 526 37.06 -33.16 11.40
N GLN A 527 36.52 -34.12 10.65
CA GLN A 527 35.46 -33.88 9.67
C GLN A 527 34.18 -33.32 10.31
N ILE A 528 33.83 -33.78 11.53
CA ILE A 528 32.68 -33.26 12.28
C ILE A 528 32.87 -31.79 12.67
N GLU A 529 34.05 -31.37 13.15
CA GLU A 529 34.30 -29.95 13.43
C GLU A 529 34.32 -29.09 12.17
N GLN A 530 34.93 -29.56 11.08
CA GLN A 530 34.91 -28.83 9.80
C GLN A 530 33.48 -28.65 9.26
N LEU A 531 32.63 -29.68 9.36
CA LEU A 531 31.21 -29.59 8.97
C LEU A 531 30.39 -28.66 9.88
N LYS A 532 30.71 -28.58 11.18
CA LYS A 532 30.09 -27.58 12.09
C LYS A 532 30.51 -26.16 11.72
N GLU A 533 31.76 -25.95 11.33
CA GLU A 533 32.28 -24.64 10.93
C GLU A 533 31.63 -24.17 9.62
N ASP A 534 31.48 -25.07 8.63
CA ASP A 534 30.69 -24.84 7.41
C ASP A 534 29.21 -24.50 7.70
N ILE A 535 28.58 -25.21 8.64
CA ILE A 535 27.19 -24.93 9.06
C ILE A 535 27.10 -23.54 9.71
N SER A 536 28.02 -23.21 10.61
CA SER A 536 28.09 -21.90 11.28
C SER A 536 28.27 -20.76 10.27
N GLY A 537 29.16 -20.93 9.29
CA GLY A 537 29.34 -19.99 8.18
C GLY A 537 28.07 -19.80 7.33
N LYS A 538 27.36 -20.89 7.03
CA LYS A 538 26.08 -20.83 6.30
C LYS A 538 24.96 -20.19 7.12
N GLU A 539 24.88 -20.43 8.43
CA GLU A 539 23.94 -19.73 9.32
C GLU A 539 24.22 -18.21 9.38
N ALA A 540 25.48 -17.80 9.44
CA ALA A 540 25.85 -16.39 9.41
C ALA A 540 25.48 -15.73 8.07
N GLY A 541 25.70 -16.43 6.96
CA GLY A 541 25.24 -16.03 5.63
C GLY A 541 23.72 -15.88 5.56
N LEU A 542 22.96 -16.87 6.07
CA LEU A 542 21.50 -16.85 6.09
C LEU A 542 20.96 -15.64 6.85
N LYS A 543 21.46 -15.38 8.07
CA LYS A 543 21.08 -14.21 8.90
C LYS A 543 21.38 -12.88 8.20
N SER A 544 22.46 -12.81 7.42
CA SER A 544 22.78 -11.64 6.58
C SER A 544 21.76 -11.45 5.45
N CYS A 545 21.41 -12.53 4.74
CA CYS A 545 20.38 -12.53 3.69
C CYS A 545 19.00 -12.16 4.24
N GLU A 546 18.58 -12.70 5.38
CA GLU A 546 17.35 -12.32 6.10
C GLU A 546 17.34 -10.83 6.45
N GLY A 547 18.47 -10.30 6.94
CA GLY A 547 18.64 -8.87 7.23
C GLY A 547 18.55 -7.97 6.00
N PHE A 548 19.02 -8.43 4.84
CA PHE A 548 18.83 -7.74 3.55
C PHE A 548 17.39 -7.83 3.05
N LEU A 549 16.78 -9.01 3.08
CA LEU A 549 15.40 -9.24 2.66
C LEU A 549 14.42 -8.42 3.52
N GLY A 550 14.65 -8.32 4.82
CA GLY A 550 13.90 -7.42 5.72
C GLY A 550 14.04 -5.93 5.39
N LYS A 551 15.20 -5.47 4.89
CA LYS A 551 15.38 -4.10 4.37
C LYS A 551 14.62 -3.90 3.06
N CYS A 552 14.73 -4.86 2.13
CA CYS A 552 14.00 -4.83 0.86
C CYS A 552 12.48 -4.80 1.08
N ASN A 553 11.95 -5.61 1.99
CA ASN A 553 10.53 -5.61 2.33
C ASN A 553 10.07 -4.26 2.90
N LYS A 554 10.83 -3.64 3.81
CA LYS A 554 10.53 -2.28 4.31
C LYS A 554 10.56 -1.24 3.19
N ARG A 555 11.50 -1.33 2.25
CA ARG A 555 11.57 -0.46 1.06
C ARG A 555 10.35 -0.64 0.15
N ASN A 556 9.93 -1.88 -0.08
CA ASN A 556 8.71 -2.23 -0.83
C ASN A 556 7.46 -1.64 -0.18
N GLU A 557 7.34 -1.75 1.14
CA GLU A 557 6.17 -1.25 1.87
C GLU A 557 6.12 0.29 1.89
N GLN A 558 7.27 0.97 1.98
CA GLN A 558 7.36 2.42 1.76
C GLN A 558 6.90 2.81 0.35
N LEU A 559 7.41 2.15 -0.70
CA LEU A 559 7.02 2.41 -2.09
C LEU A 559 5.52 2.16 -2.32
N ARG A 560 4.93 1.13 -1.69
CA ARG A 560 3.47 0.89 -1.71
C ARG A 560 2.67 2.02 -1.09
N MET A 561 3.10 2.54 0.06
CA MET A 561 2.47 3.70 0.71
C MET A 561 2.60 4.97 -0.14
N GLU A 562 3.75 5.20 -0.78
CA GLU A 562 4.00 6.31 -1.69
C GLU A 562 3.10 6.22 -2.94
N ILE A 563 2.98 5.03 -3.54
CA ILE A 563 2.08 4.74 -4.67
C ILE A 563 0.61 4.95 -4.28
N GLN A 564 0.16 4.48 -3.11
CA GLN A 564 -1.20 4.74 -2.62
C GLN A 564 -1.46 6.23 -2.37
N SER A 565 -0.49 6.97 -1.80
CA SER A 565 -0.58 8.44 -1.65
C SER A 565 -0.67 9.15 -3.01
N GLY A 566 0.11 8.69 -4.00
CA GLY A 566 0.05 9.17 -5.38
C GLY A 566 -1.31 8.92 -6.03
N HIS A 567 -1.86 7.72 -5.88
CA HIS A 567 -3.20 7.40 -6.39
C HIS A 567 -4.31 8.21 -5.72
N ALA A 568 -4.23 8.47 -4.42
CA ALA A 568 -5.19 9.32 -3.71
C ALA A 568 -5.19 10.75 -4.28
N LYS A 569 -4.02 11.39 -4.35
CA LYS A 569 -3.84 12.74 -4.93
C LYS A 569 -4.28 12.82 -6.39
N LEU A 570 -4.00 11.78 -7.18
CA LEU A 570 -4.40 11.70 -8.59
C LEU A 570 -5.91 11.46 -8.76
N SER A 571 -6.58 10.84 -7.79
CA SER A 571 -8.04 10.74 -7.75
C SER A 571 -8.69 12.07 -7.35
N GLU A 572 -8.10 12.77 -6.37
CA GLU A 572 -8.52 14.11 -5.92
C GLU A 572 -8.41 15.12 -7.08
N ALA A 573 -7.24 15.24 -7.71
CA ALA A 573 -7.03 16.10 -8.87
C ALA A 573 -7.95 15.76 -10.07
N ARG A 574 -8.35 14.48 -10.24
CA ARG A 574 -9.35 14.08 -11.24
C ARG A 574 -10.76 14.57 -10.89
N ALA A 575 -11.13 14.58 -9.61
CA ALA A 575 -12.40 15.14 -9.15
C ALA A 575 -12.42 16.67 -9.35
N ASP A 576 -11.32 17.35 -9.02
CA ASP A 576 -11.18 18.81 -9.25
C ASP A 576 -11.28 19.16 -10.74
N ILE A 577 -10.58 18.43 -11.63
CA ILE A 577 -10.69 18.62 -13.09
C ILE A 577 -12.12 18.38 -13.59
N ALA A 578 -12.84 17.41 -13.02
CA ALA A 578 -14.23 17.16 -13.36
C ALA A 578 -15.16 18.29 -12.89
N ALA A 579 -14.96 18.82 -11.69
CA ALA A 579 -15.69 19.97 -11.15
C ALA A 579 -15.42 21.26 -11.97
N LEU A 580 -14.15 21.54 -12.27
CA LEU A 580 -13.74 22.67 -13.11
C LEU A 580 -14.35 22.59 -14.50
N ARG A 581 -14.44 21.41 -15.13
CA ARG A 581 -15.12 21.23 -16.43
C ARG A 581 -16.63 21.43 -16.36
N GLN A 582 -17.28 21.09 -15.24
CA GLN A 582 -18.71 21.40 -15.06
C GLN A 582 -18.93 22.91 -14.89
N GLU A 583 -18.04 23.60 -14.18
CA GLU A 583 -18.09 25.05 -14.01
C GLU A 583 -17.76 25.78 -15.32
N GLU A 584 -16.76 25.32 -16.08
CA GLU A 584 -16.46 25.80 -17.45
C GLU A 584 -17.69 25.68 -18.36
N ALA A 585 -18.37 24.52 -18.35
CA ALA A 585 -19.60 24.31 -19.11
C ALA A 585 -20.77 25.21 -18.62
N ARG A 586 -20.82 25.54 -17.32
CA ARG A 586 -21.80 26.48 -16.76
C ARG A 586 -21.52 27.92 -17.19
N LEU A 587 -20.27 28.36 -17.12
CA LEU A 587 -19.82 29.69 -17.54
C LEU A 587 -20.00 29.89 -19.04
N ASN A 588 -19.66 28.90 -19.87
CA ASN A 588 -19.86 28.96 -21.32
C ASN A 588 -21.35 29.11 -21.71
N ARG A 589 -22.29 28.51 -20.97
CA ARG A 589 -23.73 28.75 -21.17
C ARG A 589 -24.12 30.20 -20.83
N ILE A 590 -23.62 30.72 -19.71
CA ILE A 590 -23.88 32.11 -19.28
C ILE A 590 -23.32 33.12 -20.31
N VAL A 591 -22.15 32.83 -20.91
CA VAL A 591 -21.59 33.64 -22.00
C VAL A 591 -22.51 33.58 -23.25
N GLN A 592 -22.94 32.39 -23.67
CA GLN A 592 -23.85 32.23 -24.82
C GLN A 592 -25.22 32.90 -24.60
N GLU A 593 -25.79 32.81 -23.40
CA GLU A 593 -27.03 33.52 -23.03
C GLU A 593 -26.82 35.04 -23.02
N GLY A 594 -25.68 35.51 -22.51
CA GLY A 594 -25.26 36.90 -22.55
C GLY A 594 -25.09 37.42 -23.98
N ASP A 595 -24.47 36.66 -24.87
CA ASP A 595 -24.29 37.00 -26.28
C ASP A 595 -25.62 37.04 -27.03
N ALA A 596 -26.50 36.08 -26.80
CA ALA A 596 -27.86 36.10 -27.34
C ALA A 596 -28.68 37.30 -26.84
N ALA A 597 -28.48 37.74 -25.59
CA ALA A 597 -29.08 38.96 -25.05
C ALA A 597 -28.48 40.23 -25.66
N ARG A 598 -27.14 40.32 -25.79
CA ARG A 598 -26.43 41.43 -26.46
C ARG A 598 -26.87 41.58 -27.91
N ALA A 599 -26.99 40.49 -28.66
CA ALA A 599 -27.45 40.50 -30.04
C ALA A 599 -28.90 40.98 -30.20
N LYS A 600 -29.80 40.63 -29.27
CA LYS A 600 -31.18 41.14 -29.25
C LYS A 600 -31.20 42.65 -28.98
N LEU A 601 -30.51 43.10 -27.93
CA LEU A 601 -30.44 44.52 -27.56
C LEU A 601 -29.82 45.38 -28.68
N ALA A 602 -28.79 44.88 -29.38
CA ALA A 602 -28.21 45.56 -30.54
C ALA A 602 -29.24 45.74 -31.67
N LYS A 603 -30.02 44.70 -31.98
CA LYS A 603 -31.08 44.75 -33.01
C LYS A 603 -32.26 45.64 -32.60
N GLU A 604 -32.62 45.67 -31.32
CA GLU A 604 -33.64 46.58 -30.78
C GLU A 604 -33.16 48.05 -30.87
N LEU A 605 -31.89 48.31 -30.56
CA LEU A 605 -31.27 49.63 -30.71
C LEU A 605 -31.17 50.08 -32.17
N GLU A 606 -30.83 49.17 -33.09
CA GLU A 606 -30.87 49.42 -34.53
C GLU A 606 -32.30 49.76 -35.00
N GLY A 607 -33.31 49.04 -34.51
CA GLY A 607 -34.72 49.37 -34.74
C GLY A 607 -35.09 50.78 -34.27
N LEU A 608 -34.73 51.13 -33.03
CA LEU A 608 -34.97 52.46 -32.47
C LEU A 608 -34.21 53.58 -33.19
N MET A 609 -33.01 53.32 -33.72
CA MET A 609 -32.29 54.27 -34.57
C MET A 609 -33.00 54.49 -35.90
N ASN A 610 -33.49 53.42 -36.55
CA ASN A 610 -34.28 53.54 -37.78
C ASN A 610 -35.60 54.29 -37.54
N GLU A 611 -36.31 54.02 -36.43
CA GLU A 611 -37.51 54.78 -36.04
C GLU A 611 -37.20 56.27 -35.79
N ARG A 612 -36.13 56.57 -35.03
CA ARG A 612 -35.64 57.93 -34.81
C ARG A 612 -35.37 58.66 -36.12
N ASP A 613 -34.71 58.01 -37.07
CA ASP A 613 -34.29 58.65 -38.32
C ASP A 613 -35.46 58.83 -39.30
N VAL A 614 -36.44 57.93 -39.31
CA VAL A 614 -37.72 58.12 -39.99
C VAL A 614 -38.50 59.29 -39.40
N VAL A 615 -38.60 59.40 -38.06
CA VAL A 615 -39.27 60.52 -37.39
C VAL A 615 -38.52 61.83 -37.61
N GLY A 616 -37.19 61.82 -37.58
CA GLY A 616 -36.34 62.98 -37.90
C GLY A 616 -36.56 63.47 -39.34
N ALA A 617 -36.57 62.57 -40.33
CA ALA A 617 -36.86 62.90 -41.71
C ALA A 617 -38.30 63.43 -41.91
N GLN A 618 -39.28 62.95 -41.13
CA GLN A 618 -40.63 63.52 -41.13
C GLN A 618 -40.66 64.92 -40.51
N LEU A 619 -39.98 65.15 -39.38
CA LEU A 619 -39.90 66.46 -38.72
C LEU A 619 -39.26 67.52 -39.62
N VAL A 620 -38.17 67.19 -40.33
CA VAL A 620 -37.55 68.09 -41.32
C VAL A 620 -38.55 68.47 -42.41
N ARG A 621 -39.18 67.48 -43.07
CA ARG A 621 -40.20 67.74 -44.11
C ARG A 621 -41.37 68.60 -43.63
N ARG A 622 -41.81 68.44 -42.37
CA ARG A 622 -42.85 69.28 -41.77
C ARG A 622 -42.36 70.70 -41.47
N ASN A 623 -41.10 70.87 -41.09
CA ASN A 623 -40.51 72.19 -40.91
C ASN A 623 -40.34 72.93 -42.25
N ASP A 624 -39.97 72.20 -43.32
CA ASP A 624 -39.93 72.72 -44.69
C ASP A 624 -41.33 73.13 -45.18
N GLU A 625 -42.35 72.29 -44.94
CA GLU A 625 -43.77 72.59 -45.23
C GLU A 625 -44.26 73.83 -44.48
N ILE A 626 -43.96 73.95 -43.19
CA ILE A 626 -44.27 75.12 -42.36
C ILE A 626 -43.57 76.39 -42.90
N SER A 627 -42.30 76.28 -43.28
CA SER A 627 -41.53 77.39 -43.84
C SER A 627 -42.09 77.88 -45.19
N LEU A 628 -42.48 76.93 -46.07
CA LEU A 628 -43.17 77.23 -47.32
C LEU A 628 -44.55 77.87 -47.09
N LEU A 629 -45.28 77.45 -46.05
CA LEU A 629 -46.56 78.05 -45.67
C LEU A 629 -46.39 79.48 -45.13
N TYR A 630 -45.35 79.76 -44.32
CA TYR A 630 -45.07 81.12 -43.86
C TYR A 630 -44.72 82.07 -45.00
N GLU A 631 -43.84 81.68 -45.93
CA GLU A 631 -43.52 82.54 -47.09
C GLU A 631 -44.72 82.71 -48.01
N LYS A 632 -45.58 81.68 -48.16
CA LYS A 632 -46.86 81.80 -48.88
C LYS A 632 -47.82 82.78 -48.21
N ILE A 633 -47.95 82.76 -46.89
CA ILE A 633 -48.75 83.72 -46.12
C ILE A 633 -48.21 85.14 -46.36
N ARG A 634 -46.91 85.34 -46.21
CA ARG A 634 -46.22 86.63 -46.42
C ARG A 634 -46.43 87.19 -47.84
N ILE A 635 -46.37 86.35 -48.87
CA ILE A 635 -46.67 86.74 -50.26
C ILE A 635 -48.14 87.15 -50.42
N LEU A 636 -49.06 86.45 -49.78
CA LEU A 636 -50.49 86.79 -49.78
C LEU A 636 -50.77 88.08 -49.00
N GLU A 637 -50.11 88.34 -47.88
CA GLU A 637 -50.21 89.59 -47.10
C GLU A 637 -49.73 90.80 -47.92
N VAL A 638 -48.57 90.70 -48.56
CA VAL A 638 -48.04 91.76 -49.45
C VAL A 638 -48.98 91.99 -50.64
N THR A 639 -49.57 90.93 -51.18
CA THR A 639 -50.57 91.02 -52.26
C THR A 639 -51.86 91.67 -51.79
N LEU A 640 -52.33 91.35 -50.58
CA LEU A 640 -53.52 91.93 -49.96
C LEU A 640 -53.32 93.42 -49.68
N GLN A 641 -52.23 93.82 -49.02
CA GLN A 641 -51.91 95.24 -48.75
C GLN A 641 -51.81 96.07 -50.04
N ARG A 642 -51.30 95.48 -51.13
CA ARG A 642 -51.31 96.13 -52.46
C ARG A 642 -52.72 96.29 -53.00
N GLY A 643 -53.58 95.29 -52.83
CA GLY A 643 -54.99 95.33 -53.23
C GLY A 643 -55.82 96.33 -52.41
N GLU A 644 -55.61 96.37 -51.09
CA GLU A 644 -56.22 97.33 -50.16
C GLU A 644 -55.87 98.76 -50.55
N ARG A 645 -54.58 99.05 -50.75
CA ARG A 645 -54.11 100.39 -51.20
C ARG A 645 -54.68 100.79 -52.57
N GLN A 646 -54.86 99.84 -53.49
CA GLN A 646 -55.52 100.10 -54.78
C GLN A 646 -57.03 100.34 -54.60
N TYR A 647 -57.69 99.63 -53.68
CA TYR A 647 -59.09 99.83 -53.36
C TYR A 647 -59.33 101.19 -52.69
N GLU A 648 -58.50 101.59 -51.73
CA GLU A 648 -58.52 102.93 -51.10
C GLU A 648 -58.39 104.04 -52.14
N GLN A 649 -57.45 103.91 -53.09
CA GLN A 649 -57.31 104.83 -54.21
C GLN A 649 -58.59 104.93 -55.04
N ARG A 650 -59.27 103.81 -55.34
CA ARG A 650 -60.56 103.83 -56.06
C ARG A 650 -61.71 104.38 -55.22
N VAL A 651 -61.72 104.20 -53.91
CA VAL A 651 -62.69 104.82 -53.01
C VAL A 651 -62.52 106.35 -53.00
N GLU A 652 -61.27 106.84 -53.01
CA GLU A 652 -60.97 108.27 -53.10
C GLU A 652 -61.30 108.85 -54.49
N ASP A 653 -60.97 108.16 -55.58
CA ASP A 653 -61.43 108.52 -56.95
C ASP A 653 -62.95 108.70 -56.98
N ILE A 654 -63.70 107.74 -56.40
CA ILE A 654 -65.16 107.78 -56.30
C ILE A 654 -65.61 108.95 -55.40
N ARG A 655 -64.89 109.29 -54.33
CA ARG A 655 -65.19 110.45 -53.48
C ARG A 655 -65.03 111.76 -54.24
N LEU A 656 -63.93 111.92 -54.97
CA LEU A 656 -63.65 113.09 -55.80
C LEU A 656 -64.67 113.24 -56.94
N LEU A 657 -64.99 112.16 -57.64
CA LEU A 657 -66.04 112.15 -58.68
C LEU A 657 -67.42 112.49 -58.12
N ARG A 658 -67.77 112.03 -56.91
CA ARG A 658 -69.02 112.42 -56.21
C ARG A 658 -69.04 113.91 -55.87
N LEU A 659 -67.92 114.49 -55.44
CA LEU A 659 -67.81 115.93 -55.17
C LEU A 659 -67.97 116.75 -56.45
N GLU A 660 -67.36 116.34 -57.56
CA GLU A 660 -67.49 117.03 -58.85
C GLU A 660 -68.91 116.89 -59.42
N ILE A 661 -69.58 115.73 -59.26
CA ILE A 661 -71.02 115.59 -59.58
C ILE A 661 -71.87 116.56 -58.74
N ILE A 662 -71.54 116.78 -57.47
CA ILE A 662 -72.25 117.76 -56.63
C ILE A 662 -71.98 119.20 -57.11
N ARG A 663 -70.75 119.53 -57.51
CA ARG A 663 -70.39 120.83 -58.10
C ARG A 663 -71.16 121.08 -59.39
N LEU A 664 -71.08 120.17 -60.36
CA LEU A 664 -71.76 120.27 -61.65
C LEU A 664 -73.29 120.34 -61.49
N ARG A 665 -73.86 119.66 -60.48
CA ARG A 665 -75.29 119.80 -60.14
C ARG A 665 -75.62 121.18 -59.56
N LYS A 666 -74.78 121.76 -58.70
CA LYS A 666 -74.96 123.14 -58.20
C LYS A 666 -74.86 124.15 -59.35
N GLU A 667 -73.88 123.99 -60.22
CA GLU A 667 -73.65 124.83 -61.39
C GLU A 667 -74.82 124.76 -62.38
N LYS A 668 -75.28 123.55 -62.73
CA LYS A 668 -76.51 123.36 -63.51
C LYS A 668 -77.72 124.04 -62.85
N ASN A 669 -77.90 123.92 -61.54
CA ASN A 669 -79.03 124.53 -60.84
C ASN A 669 -78.96 126.06 -60.82
N LEU A 670 -77.76 126.65 -60.74
CA LEU A 670 -77.55 128.09 -60.86
C LEU A 670 -77.85 128.58 -62.29
N LEU A 671 -77.39 127.86 -63.30
CA LEU A 671 -77.70 128.15 -64.71
C LEU A 671 -79.21 128.00 -65.02
N SER A 672 -79.86 126.97 -64.45
CA SER A 672 -81.31 126.77 -64.60
C SER A 672 -82.09 127.95 -64.00
N LYS A 673 -81.73 128.41 -62.80
CA LYS A 673 -82.29 129.62 -62.19
C LYS A 673 -82.00 130.89 -62.99
N GLY A 674 -80.83 130.98 -63.63
CA GLY A 674 -80.51 132.06 -64.57
C GLY A 674 -81.45 132.10 -65.78
N ILE A 675 -81.87 130.91 -66.28
CA ILE A 675 -82.83 130.79 -67.37
C ILE A 675 -84.25 131.12 -66.91
N GLU A 676 -84.67 130.64 -65.73
CA GLU A 676 -85.97 130.98 -65.10
C GLU A 676 -86.10 132.50 -64.89
N ASN A 677 -85.08 133.13 -64.27
CA ASN A 677 -85.01 134.58 -64.12
C ASN A 677 -85.01 135.32 -65.47
N MET A 678 -84.44 134.75 -66.54
CA MET A 678 -84.45 135.36 -67.87
C MET A 678 -85.86 135.38 -68.49
N THR A 679 -86.72 134.41 -68.20
CA THR A 679 -88.14 134.48 -68.59
C THR A 679 -88.89 135.60 -67.85
N ASP A 680 -88.65 135.74 -66.54
CA ASP A 680 -89.28 136.81 -65.75
C ASP A 680 -88.78 138.20 -66.17
N LEU A 681 -87.47 138.37 -66.38
CA LEU A 681 -86.87 139.62 -66.90
C LEU A 681 -87.43 140.01 -68.28
N ARG A 682 -87.71 139.03 -69.17
CA ARG A 682 -88.36 139.31 -70.46
C ARG A 682 -89.82 139.74 -70.30
N LEU A 683 -90.55 139.14 -69.36
CA LEU A 683 -91.90 139.56 -68.99
C LEU A 683 -91.91 140.95 -68.34
N GLU A 684 -90.91 141.26 -67.51
CA GLU A 684 -90.77 142.56 -66.86
C GLU A 684 -90.42 143.66 -67.88
N VAL A 685 -89.50 143.41 -68.82
CA VAL A 685 -89.24 144.31 -69.96
C VAL A 685 -90.52 144.55 -70.78
N PHE A 686 -91.24 143.50 -71.16
CA PHE A 686 -92.51 143.64 -71.89
C PHE A 686 -93.58 144.41 -71.11
N ASN A 687 -93.67 144.19 -69.79
CA ASN A 687 -94.58 144.96 -68.93
C ASN A 687 -94.17 146.43 -68.83
N LEU A 688 -92.87 146.74 -68.71
CA LEU A 688 -92.34 148.10 -68.68
C LEU A 688 -92.51 148.82 -70.02
N GLU A 689 -92.33 148.15 -71.16
CA GLU A 689 -92.65 148.70 -72.49
C GLU A 689 -94.14 149.01 -72.63
N ARG A 690 -95.01 148.09 -72.17
CA ARG A 690 -96.46 148.29 -72.15
C ARG A 690 -96.88 149.39 -71.18
N GLU A 691 -96.19 149.56 -70.05
CA GLU A 691 -96.47 150.62 -69.07
C GLU A 691 -95.95 151.97 -69.53
N LEU A 692 -94.80 152.04 -70.19
CA LEU A 692 -94.34 153.23 -70.92
C LEU A 692 -95.33 153.63 -72.03
N GLY A 693 -95.89 152.65 -72.75
CA GLY A 693 -96.97 152.88 -73.72
C GLY A 693 -98.25 153.41 -73.08
N ARG A 694 -98.66 152.85 -71.93
CA ARG A 694 -99.80 153.32 -71.14
C ARG A 694 -99.59 154.72 -70.59
N GLU A 695 -98.43 155.04 -70.03
CA GLU A 695 -98.15 156.36 -69.47
C GLU A 695 -97.98 157.42 -70.57
N ARG A 696 -97.49 157.07 -71.77
CA ARG A 696 -97.56 157.96 -72.95
C ARG A 696 -99.00 158.27 -73.38
N LEU A 697 -99.90 157.29 -73.33
CA LEU A 697 -101.35 157.50 -73.52
C LEU A 697 -101.96 158.30 -72.37
N ARG A 698 -101.48 158.08 -71.14
CA ARG A 698 -101.97 158.76 -69.93
C ARG A 698 -101.56 160.22 -69.88
N VAL A 699 -100.36 160.58 -70.33
CA VAL A 699 -99.93 161.98 -70.46
C VAL A 699 -100.87 162.71 -71.41
N ARG A 700 -101.16 162.16 -72.61
CA ARG A 700 -102.18 162.74 -73.51
C ARG A 700 -103.55 162.87 -72.86
N ALA A 701 -104.03 161.82 -72.20
CA ALA A 701 -105.31 161.84 -71.50
C ALA A 701 -105.34 162.79 -70.29
N LEU A 702 -104.18 163.19 -69.74
CA LEU A 702 -104.04 164.18 -68.66
C LEU A 702 -103.82 165.60 -69.20
N GLU A 703 -103.26 165.75 -70.40
CA GLU A 703 -103.27 167.00 -71.18
C GLU A 703 -104.72 167.34 -71.57
N GLU A 704 -105.50 166.36 -72.05
CA GLU A 704 -106.94 166.51 -72.34
C GLU A 704 -107.78 166.69 -71.06
N ALA A 705 -107.53 165.93 -69.99
CA ALA A 705 -108.27 166.06 -68.72
C ALA A 705 -107.88 167.27 -67.86
N LEU A 706 -106.95 168.11 -68.32
CA LEU A 706 -106.62 169.38 -67.66
C LEU A 706 -107.68 170.47 -67.92
N GLU A 707 -108.53 170.32 -68.94
CA GLU A 707 -109.55 171.33 -69.28
C GLU A 707 -110.79 171.31 -68.37
N THR A 708 -111.15 170.18 -67.74
CA THR A 708 -112.22 170.13 -66.70
C THR A 708 -111.99 169.03 -65.64
N PRO A 709 -111.89 169.36 -64.33
CA PRO A 709 -111.60 168.38 -63.29
C PRO A 709 -112.81 167.96 -62.44
N LEU A 710 -112.96 166.66 -62.14
CA LEU A 710 -113.68 166.15 -60.96
C LEU A 710 -113.26 164.70 -60.64
N ASN A 711 -112.89 164.41 -59.39
CA ASN A 711 -112.08 163.23 -59.05
C ASN A 711 -112.31 162.78 -57.58
N VAL A 712 -112.66 161.51 -57.30
CA VAL A 712 -112.76 160.93 -55.92
C VAL A 712 -112.36 159.44 -55.86
N HIS A 713 -111.69 159.05 -54.77
CA HIS A 713 -111.05 157.76 -54.41
C HIS A 713 -112.02 156.55 -54.26
N ARG A 714 -111.70 155.23 -54.31
CA ARG A 714 -110.50 154.33 -54.22
C ARG A 714 -110.24 153.62 -52.84
N TRP A 715 -110.64 152.32 -52.74
CA TRP A 715 -110.13 151.17 -51.90
C TRP A 715 -111.07 150.43 -50.89
N ARG A 716 -110.80 149.12 -50.64
CA ARG A 716 -111.35 148.19 -49.60
C ARG A 716 -110.37 147.00 -49.34
N LYS A 717 -110.52 146.22 -48.23
CA LYS A 717 -109.62 145.12 -47.75
C LYS A 717 -110.25 143.69 -47.73
N LEU A 718 -109.45 142.66 -47.40
CA LEU A 718 -109.73 141.20 -47.43
C LEU A 718 -109.53 140.48 -46.05
N GLN A 719 -109.81 139.16 -45.92
CA GLN A 719 -109.72 138.36 -44.66
C GLN A 719 -109.22 136.89 -44.84
N GLY A 720 -108.74 136.25 -43.76
CA GLY A 720 -108.42 134.81 -43.60
C GLY A 720 -107.66 134.50 -42.29
N THR A 721 -107.82 133.30 -41.67
CA THR A 721 -107.40 133.03 -40.26
C THR A 721 -106.95 131.57 -39.96
N ASP A 722 -106.37 131.33 -38.78
CA ASP A 722 -105.57 130.14 -38.36
C ASP A 722 -106.18 129.36 -37.14
N PRO A 723 -105.83 128.07 -36.85
CA PRO A 723 -106.59 127.21 -35.92
C PRO A 723 -105.99 126.98 -34.50
N GLU A 724 -106.77 126.33 -33.62
CA GLU A 724 -106.66 126.43 -32.16
C GLU A 724 -105.78 125.41 -31.39
N SER A 725 -105.23 125.86 -30.25
CA SER A 725 -104.25 125.17 -29.39
C SER A 725 -104.69 123.81 -28.81
N VAL A 726 -105.98 123.65 -28.43
CA VAL A 726 -106.47 122.44 -27.73
C VAL A 726 -106.20 121.14 -28.52
N ARG A 727 -106.23 121.24 -29.86
CA ARG A 727 -106.06 120.12 -30.79
C ARG A 727 -104.63 119.55 -30.80
N LEU A 728 -103.62 120.37 -30.46
CA LEU A 728 -102.22 119.94 -30.29
C LEU A 728 -102.03 119.18 -28.98
N THR A 729 -102.59 119.69 -27.88
CA THR A 729 -102.43 119.14 -26.52
C THR A 729 -103.00 117.72 -26.38
N GLN A 730 -104.14 117.42 -27.01
CA GLN A 730 -104.68 116.05 -27.05
C GLN A 730 -103.74 115.08 -27.80
N LYS A 731 -103.17 115.54 -28.93
CA LYS A 731 -102.27 114.73 -29.77
C LYS A 731 -100.99 114.35 -29.01
N LEU A 732 -100.43 115.30 -28.24
CA LEU A 732 -99.25 115.09 -27.39
C LEU A 732 -99.46 114.01 -26.31
N ARG A 733 -100.58 114.07 -25.58
CA ARG A 733 -100.90 113.08 -24.53
C ARG A 733 -101.09 111.66 -25.10
N LEU A 734 -101.66 111.53 -26.29
CA LEU A 734 -101.80 110.24 -26.98
C LEU A 734 -100.46 109.64 -27.41
N THR A 735 -99.51 110.46 -27.88
CA THR A 735 -98.15 109.98 -28.18
C THR A 735 -97.37 109.60 -26.93
N GLN A 736 -97.44 110.38 -25.85
CA GLN A 736 -96.76 110.07 -24.59
C GLN A 736 -97.19 108.71 -24.00
N LYS A 737 -98.50 108.39 -24.02
CA LYS A 737 -99.00 107.08 -23.57
C LYS A 737 -98.49 105.90 -24.42
N LYS A 738 -98.32 106.09 -25.74
CA LYS A 738 -97.76 105.05 -26.63
C LYS A 738 -96.27 104.82 -26.37
N VAL A 739 -95.49 105.88 -26.18
CA VAL A 739 -94.05 105.79 -25.89
C VAL A 739 -93.80 105.01 -24.60
N LEU A 740 -94.52 105.32 -23.52
CA LEU A 740 -94.38 104.62 -22.23
C LEU A 740 -94.62 103.11 -22.36
N ALA A 741 -95.71 102.70 -23.02
CA ALA A 741 -96.03 101.28 -23.24
C ALA A 741 -94.97 100.57 -24.12
N GLN A 742 -94.38 101.25 -25.10
CA GLN A 742 -93.29 100.68 -25.91
C GLN A 742 -91.98 100.55 -25.13
N SER A 743 -91.65 101.50 -24.24
CA SER A 743 -90.48 101.38 -23.36
C SER A 743 -90.62 100.26 -22.32
N GLU A 744 -91.82 100.05 -21.78
CA GLU A 744 -92.09 98.95 -20.82
C GLU A 744 -91.95 97.57 -21.50
N MET A 745 -92.48 97.42 -22.71
CA MET A 745 -92.27 96.23 -23.54
C MET A 745 -90.80 95.97 -23.90
N LEU A 746 -90.00 97.02 -24.14
CA LEU A 746 -88.56 96.89 -24.38
C LEU A 746 -87.82 96.37 -23.14
N VAL A 747 -88.11 96.92 -21.95
CA VAL A 747 -87.49 96.47 -20.69
C VAL A 747 -87.81 94.99 -20.40
N LEU A 748 -89.03 94.53 -20.69
CA LEU A 748 -89.38 93.10 -20.58
C LEU A 748 -88.60 92.23 -21.57
N LYS A 749 -88.42 92.68 -22.83
CA LYS A 749 -87.65 91.93 -23.84
C LYS A 749 -86.14 91.93 -23.60
N ASP A 750 -85.57 93.01 -23.08
CA ASP A 750 -84.17 93.03 -22.62
C ASP A 750 -83.96 92.10 -21.42
N ARG A 751 -84.95 91.98 -20.52
CA ARG A 751 -84.91 91.01 -19.42
C ARG A 751 -84.93 89.57 -19.93
N GLU A 752 -85.87 89.21 -20.81
CA GLU A 752 -85.89 87.89 -21.46
C GLU A 752 -84.55 87.59 -22.15
N LEU A 753 -84.01 88.54 -22.92
CA LEU A 753 -82.71 88.40 -23.60
C LEU A 753 -81.54 88.22 -22.63
N LYS A 754 -81.62 88.76 -21.42
CA LYS A 754 -80.60 88.59 -20.37
C LYS A 754 -80.70 87.22 -19.70
N GLU A 755 -81.92 86.78 -19.40
CA GLU A 755 -82.20 85.46 -18.83
C GLU A 755 -81.84 84.33 -19.83
N THR A 756 -82.17 84.48 -21.12
CA THR A 756 -81.75 83.51 -22.16
C THR A 756 -80.25 83.52 -22.43
N ARG A 757 -79.58 84.68 -22.36
CA ARG A 757 -78.11 84.75 -22.48
C ARG A 757 -77.43 84.04 -21.32
N ASN A 758 -77.91 84.24 -20.09
CA ASN A 758 -77.39 83.57 -18.89
C ASN A 758 -77.57 82.05 -18.97
N LEU A 759 -78.73 81.57 -19.44
CA LEU A 759 -78.98 80.16 -19.71
C LEU A 759 -78.05 79.61 -20.80
N TYR A 760 -77.85 80.35 -21.89
CA TYR A 760 -76.93 79.96 -22.97
C TYR A 760 -75.48 79.85 -22.50
N THR A 761 -74.99 80.79 -21.67
CA THR A 761 -73.66 80.67 -21.07
C THR A 761 -73.59 79.49 -20.11
N ALA A 762 -74.56 79.30 -19.21
CA ALA A 762 -74.56 78.17 -18.28
C ALA A 762 -74.57 76.81 -19.00
N VAL A 763 -75.33 76.67 -20.10
CA VAL A 763 -75.33 75.46 -20.95
C VAL A 763 -74.03 75.31 -21.73
N LYS A 764 -73.43 76.40 -22.24
CA LYS A 764 -72.14 76.38 -22.92
C LYS A 764 -71.01 75.95 -21.98
N ASP A 765 -71.00 76.47 -20.75
CA ASP A 765 -69.99 76.16 -19.73
C ASP A 765 -70.16 74.72 -19.22
N MET A 766 -71.41 74.25 -19.06
CA MET A 766 -71.72 72.84 -18.82
C MET A 766 -71.24 71.92 -19.96
N LEU A 767 -71.41 72.31 -21.23
CA LEU A 767 -70.87 71.55 -22.36
C LEU A 767 -69.33 71.56 -22.40
N ALA A 768 -68.70 72.69 -22.09
CA ALA A 768 -67.23 72.80 -22.01
C ALA A 768 -66.64 71.96 -20.85
N LEU A 769 -67.43 71.68 -19.81
CA LEU A 769 -67.10 70.78 -18.71
C LEU A 769 -67.39 69.29 -19.02
N GLN A 770 -68.09 68.95 -20.10
CA GLN A 770 -68.28 67.56 -20.51
C GLN A 770 -67.14 67.11 -21.45
N PRO A 771 -66.37 66.06 -21.10
CA PRO A 771 -65.36 65.52 -21.99
C PRO A 771 -66.04 64.85 -23.20
N SER A 772 -65.58 65.17 -24.42
CA SER A 772 -66.03 64.52 -25.65
C SER A 772 -66.00 62.98 -25.54
N PRO A 773 -66.87 62.23 -26.25
CA PRO A 773 -66.96 60.77 -26.08
C PRO A 773 -65.63 60.02 -26.21
N GLU A 774 -64.71 60.49 -27.05
CA GLU A 774 -63.34 59.95 -27.18
C GLU A 774 -62.47 60.22 -25.96
N ILE A 775 -62.56 61.42 -25.37
CA ILE A 775 -61.90 61.79 -24.10
C ILE A 775 -62.49 60.95 -22.96
N GLN A 776 -63.81 60.71 -22.95
CA GLN A 776 -64.45 59.88 -21.93
C GLN A 776 -64.11 58.39 -22.08
N GLN A 777 -63.98 57.87 -23.32
CA GLN A 777 -63.47 56.51 -23.56
C GLN A 777 -61.99 56.37 -23.20
N THR A 778 -61.14 57.32 -23.58
CA THR A 778 -59.72 57.29 -23.23
C THR A 778 -59.51 57.42 -21.73
N LEU A 779 -60.25 58.29 -21.03
CA LEU A 779 -60.27 58.37 -19.57
C LEU A 779 -60.69 57.05 -18.91
N ASN A 780 -61.71 56.37 -19.43
CA ASN A 780 -62.09 55.03 -18.94
C ASN A 780 -61.01 53.98 -19.19
N ARG A 781 -60.31 54.04 -20.33
CA ARG A 781 -59.18 53.14 -20.64
C ARG A 781 -57.97 53.42 -19.75
N THR A 782 -57.59 54.69 -19.54
CA THR A 782 -56.48 55.06 -18.66
C THR A 782 -56.81 54.80 -17.20
N GLN A 783 -58.05 55.01 -16.73
CA GLN A 783 -58.45 54.67 -15.37
C GLN A 783 -58.44 53.16 -15.11
N ARG A 784 -58.87 52.33 -16.08
CA ARG A 784 -58.72 50.86 -16.01
C ARG A 784 -57.26 50.42 -16.03
N ALA A 785 -56.44 50.98 -16.92
CA ALA A 785 -55.00 50.69 -16.99
C ALA A 785 -54.26 51.15 -15.73
N LEU A 786 -54.64 52.29 -15.16
CA LEU A 786 -54.13 52.80 -13.89
C LEU A 786 -54.52 51.85 -12.76
N SER A 787 -55.79 51.45 -12.65
CA SER A 787 -56.25 50.46 -11.66
C SER A 787 -55.47 49.15 -11.76
N GLN A 788 -55.28 48.59 -12.96
CA GLN A 788 -54.48 47.39 -13.18
C GLN A 788 -53.00 47.59 -12.81
N ARG A 789 -52.41 48.75 -13.13
CA ARG A 789 -51.04 49.11 -12.72
C ARG A 789 -50.94 49.30 -11.20
N THR A 790 -51.93 49.89 -10.53
CA THR A 790 -51.99 50.01 -9.07
C THR A 790 -52.09 48.64 -8.40
N THR A 791 -52.88 47.71 -8.95
CA THR A 791 -52.95 46.33 -8.43
C THR A 791 -51.61 45.61 -8.62
N LYS A 792 -50.99 45.68 -9.81
CA LYS A 792 -49.63 45.15 -10.03
C LYS A 792 -48.60 45.80 -9.10
N MET A 793 -48.69 47.11 -8.86
CA MET A 793 -47.80 47.82 -7.95
C MET A 793 -48.02 47.40 -6.49
N LYS A 794 -49.25 47.09 -6.06
CA LYS A 794 -49.52 46.48 -4.75
C LYS A 794 -48.91 45.08 -4.62
N CYS A 795 -48.99 44.24 -5.66
CA CYS A 795 -48.29 42.95 -5.70
C CYS A 795 -46.77 43.14 -5.60
N LEU A 796 -46.20 44.03 -6.41
CA LEU A 796 -44.76 44.33 -6.38
C LEU A 796 -44.31 44.93 -5.04
N ILE A 797 -45.12 45.76 -4.37
CA ILE A 797 -44.84 46.26 -3.01
C ILE A 797 -44.88 45.12 -1.97
N ALA A 798 -45.82 44.16 -2.10
CA ALA A 798 -45.85 43.00 -1.22
C ALA A 798 -44.67 42.04 -1.46
N GLU A 799 -44.29 41.81 -2.73
CA GLU A 799 -43.09 41.06 -3.11
C GLU A 799 -41.81 41.74 -2.61
N LEU A 800 -41.71 43.07 -2.79
CA LEU A 800 -40.57 43.87 -2.34
C LEU A 800 -40.48 43.87 -0.82
N SER A 801 -41.59 44.04 -0.09
CA SER A 801 -41.61 43.94 1.37
C SER A 801 -41.26 42.53 1.88
N MET A 802 -41.66 41.47 1.17
CA MET A 802 -41.22 40.11 1.47
C MET A 802 -39.71 39.92 1.23
N ARG A 803 -39.16 40.55 0.17
CA ARG A 803 -37.73 40.52 -0.13
C ARG A 803 -36.91 41.37 0.84
N GLU A 804 -37.41 42.52 1.26
CA GLU A 804 -36.85 43.33 2.36
C GLU A 804 -36.79 42.50 3.64
N LYS A 805 -37.87 41.79 3.98
CA LYS A 805 -37.87 40.89 5.14
C LYS A 805 -36.84 39.76 4.98
N GLN A 806 -36.78 39.11 3.81
CA GLN A 806 -35.75 38.09 3.54
C GLN A 806 -34.33 38.67 3.68
N VAL A 807 -34.10 39.92 3.26
CA VAL A 807 -32.82 40.62 3.44
C VAL A 807 -32.56 40.98 4.92
N THR A 808 -33.56 41.34 5.72
CA THR A 808 -33.36 41.55 7.17
C THR A 808 -33.11 40.25 7.92
N ASP A 809 -33.82 39.17 7.56
CA ASP A 809 -33.65 37.85 8.16
C ASP A 809 -32.25 37.29 7.83
N LEU A 810 -31.82 37.38 6.55
CA LEU A 810 -30.46 37.04 6.12
C LEU A 810 -29.38 37.94 6.75
N ARG A 811 -29.64 39.23 6.99
CA ARG A 811 -28.70 40.10 7.72
C ARG A 811 -28.55 39.66 9.18
N LEU A 812 -29.64 39.30 9.85
CA LEU A 812 -29.59 38.77 11.23
C LEU A 812 -28.86 37.43 11.30
N GLU A 813 -28.96 36.58 10.28
CA GLU A 813 -28.15 35.36 10.16
C GLU A 813 -26.67 35.68 9.88
N LEU A 814 -26.38 36.63 9.01
CA LEU A 814 -25.01 37.07 8.69
C LEU A 814 -24.34 37.73 9.92
N ASP A 815 -25.07 38.52 10.71
CA ASP A 815 -24.61 39.11 11.96
C ASP A 815 -24.39 38.06 13.07
N ARG A 816 -25.22 37.01 13.14
CA ARG A 816 -24.96 35.84 13.99
C ARG A 816 -23.69 35.12 13.56
N VAL A 817 -23.56 34.76 12.28
CA VAL A 817 -22.38 34.08 11.74
C VAL A 817 -21.12 34.93 11.91
N ASN A 818 -21.20 36.25 11.78
CA ASN A 818 -20.11 37.17 12.09
C ASN A 818 -19.77 37.19 13.59
N SER A 819 -20.76 37.15 14.47
CA SER A 819 -20.56 37.08 15.92
C SER A 819 -19.91 35.76 16.35
N ASP A 820 -20.37 34.64 15.77
CA ASP A 820 -19.78 33.32 15.96
C ASP A 820 -18.34 33.28 15.43
N LEU A 821 -18.09 33.80 14.22
CA LEU A 821 -16.77 33.93 13.62
C LEU A 821 -15.84 34.84 14.44
N GLN A 822 -16.34 35.93 15.03
CA GLN A 822 -15.58 36.76 15.97
C GLN A 822 -15.27 35.98 17.25
N SER A 823 -16.21 35.18 17.78
CA SER A 823 -15.96 34.31 18.93
C SER A 823 -14.91 33.24 18.61
N PHE A 824 -14.94 32.65 17.41
CA PHE A 824 -13.94 31.69 16.95
C PHE A 824 -12.57 32.34 16.74
N LYS A 825 -12.52 33.56 16.19
CA LYS A 825 -11.27 34.34 16.09
C LYS A 825 -10.72 34.69 17.47
N GLN A 826 -11.55 35.10 18.43
CA GLN A 826 -11.12 35.33 19.82
C GLN A 826 -10.53 34.05 20.44
N LYS A 827 -11.27 32.94 20.40
CA LYS A 827 -10.80 31.62 20.90
C LYS A 827 -9.51 31.18 20.20
N TYR A 828 -9.36 31.43 18.90
CA TYR A 828 -8.14 31.14 18.14
C TYR A 828 -6.96 32.03 18.54
N TYR A 829 -7.15 33.35 18.73
CA TYR A 829 -6.11 34.25 19.23
C TYR A 829 -5.80 34.07 20.72
N GLU A 830 -6.69 33.48 21.51
CA GLU A 830 -6.44 33.04 22.88
C GLU A 830 -5.64 31.73 22.90
N LEU A 831 -6.05 30.73 22.12
CA LEU A 831 -5.32 29.48 21.93
C LEU A 831 -3.91 29.74 21.37
N LYS A 832 -3.79 30.63 20.38
CA LYS A 832 -2.48 31.03 19.86
C LYS A 832 -1.64 31.76 20.90
N ARG A 833 -2.19 32.74 21.65
CA ARG A 833 -1.44 33.36 22.76
C ARG A 833 -1.05 32.38 23.87
N ALA A 834 -1.83 31.32 24.09
CA ALA A 834 -1.47 30.25 25.01
C ALA A 834 -0.30 29.40 24.48
N LEU A 835 -0.33 29.02 23.21
CA LEU A 835 0.76 28.30 22.52
C LEU A 835 2.03 29.15 22.43
N ASP A 836 1.94 30.40 21.98
CA ASP A 836 3.05 31.35 21.91
C ASP A 836 3.67 31.56 23.32
N ALA A 837 2.85 31.59 24.39
CA ALA A 837 3.32 31.67 25.78
C ALA A 837 3.90 30.34 26.30
N GLU A 838 3.51 29.20 25.74
CA GLU A 838 4.07 27.89 26.07
C GLU A 838 5.41 27.65 25.35
N GLU A 839 5.56 28.11 24.11
CA GLU A 839 6.86 28.22 23.43
C GLU A 839 7.80 29.19 24.16
N ALA A 840 7.32 30.37 24.58
CA ALA A 840 8.08 31.31 25.39
C ALA A 840 8.49 30.75 26.77
N ARG A 841 7.80 29.72 27.27
CA ARG A 841 8.21 28.94 28.45
C ARG A 841 9.24 27.87 28.09
N ARG A 842 9.10 27.18 26.96
CA ARG A 842 10.08 26.19 26.46
C ARG A 842 11.43 26.82 26.09
N LEU A 843 11.44 28.05 25.59
CA LEU A 843 12.66 28.77 25.18
C LEU A 843 13.51 29.32 26.34
N LYS A 844 13.06 29.22 27.60
CA LYS A 844 13.86 29.64 28.76
C LYS A 844 14.69 28.50 29.36
N VAL A 845 15.81 28.21 28.69
CA VAL A 845 16.89 27.38 29.25
C VAL A 845 17.67 28.15 30.33
N VAL A 846 18.08 27.42 31.36
CA VAL A 846 18.71 27.86 32.62
C VAL A 846 19.92 28.79 32.46
N THR A 847 20.00 29.83 33.30
CA THR A 847 21.27 30.27 33.93
C THR A 847 20.98 31.00 35.27
N PRO A 848 21.90 31.01 36.26
CA PRO A 848 21.60 31.41 37.65
C PRO A 848 22.21 32.76 38.07
N GLY A 849 21.77 33.30 39.22
CA GLY A 849 22.66 34.08 40.09
C GLY A 849 22.09 35.31 40.82
N SER A 850 22.10 35.23 42.15
CA SER A 850 22.35 36.35 43.08
C SER A 850 21.29 37.46 43.27
N PRO A 851 21.40 38.29 44.35
CA PRO A 851 20.23 38.88 45.01
C PRO A 851 20.27 40.43 45.07
N ASN A 852 19.62 41.01 46.09
CA ASN A 852 19.42 42.44 46.37
C ASN A 852 18.39 43.14 45.44
N SER A 853 17.63 44.15 45.89
CA SER A 853 17.42 44.66 47.26
C SER A 853 16.14 45.51 47.36
N GLN A 854 15.54 45.51 48.55
CA GLN A 854 14.85 46.64 49.21
C GLN A 854 13.80 47.49 48.45
N LYS A 855 12.60 47.53 49.06
CA LYS A 855 11.63 48.66 49.10
C LYS A 855 12.32 50.02 49.40
N PRO A 856 11.67 51.21 49.25
CA PRO A 856 10.23 51.46 49.10
C PRO A 856 9.84 52.53 48.05
N GLN A 857 8.54 52.91 48.10
CA GLN A 857 7.82 53.99 47.40
C GLN A 857 7.38 53.68 45.97
#